data_AF-A0A7J3ABT1-F1
#
_entry.id   AF-A0A7J3ABT1-F1
#
_cell.length_a   1.000
_cell.length_b   1.000
_cell.length_c   1.000
_cell.angle_alpha   90.00
_cell.angle_beta   90.00
_cell.angle_gamma   90.00
#
_symmetry.space_group_name_H-M   'P 1'
#
loop_
_entity.id
_entity.type
_entity.pdbx_description
1 polymer ?
#
loop_
_entity_poly.entity_id
_entity_poly.type
_entity_poly.pdbx_seq_one_letter_code
_entity_poly.pdbx_strand_id
1 'polypeptide(L)'
;VELTLKGDSIEVSNSKPVSVNGSKATILFGGTYKITGTLNDGRIIVYTNDKDPVKLILNGVHIRCSTGSPISIMNAEETFIILAEGTENFVEDSAEYIFDDPTKNEPDAAIFCKSNLTIMGKGVLNVKGNYNDGITSKDALIIQSGTINVKSVDDGIRGRDSITVKSGILNLEADGDGLKSDNPENATLGNIFVENGTINIVSGGDAFQAEKKVLITGGSFNLKAGGGSSSTAASNVSAKGIKALASVAIEGGVFEINSADDALHSNGTVTINSGSLNLSSGDDAIHADNLVEITGGNINIARSFEGIESAIVKISGGAIRIISANDGIDAVLNGQNPDSGDVIILKGSIEINADGDGIQAERNVTIADGDFVFTTGGGSGNTAAANASAKGVKGAAGISIKGGKFTISSADDAVHSNGALTVNGGTLALSSSDDAIHAEGSIEINGGVIKIARASEGIEGEIITVNGGEISIVSSDDGIDARGSLTITQGTINIQSGGDAMQAGADVLISAGNFDLISAGGSLSIIGRNDSAKGIKAAVSLTIKGGTFRIDSADDAIHSDGKVTITGGSFTLLTGDDTIHGGNSVAVTSAVIKILNAPDDLEEGPWDSSTVVDVHLKGNSIEVSASRPAYVSGNKVMIRSAGTYRITGTLNDGQIIVNTKDSGAVKLILANAQISCSNNAPIYVLAADEVIIQLEAGTENIVTDGSAYVFASPNADEPNAAVFSRTDVKITGSGLLRVTGKYNDGIASKDGLIIENGIIAVNSVDDGIRGKDYLIIKGGKLTINAGGDGLKADNTLNASLGYVRIENGSINIVAGGDAVQAETNVLITGGNFNLTCGGGSTMTLAGGASAKGIKGKGSIVISGGFFAINSADDAVHSDDAITVNGGSFVISTADDGIHAETSITINNGEISITNSYEGIEAPVITINGGTIHVISRDDGINLGIDSGAIPPAGQPGARFSIYSGDYYLYINGGYIYVNALGDGIDSNGAVVMNGGFVIVDGPSSDMNSALDHVAFNMTKGYLVAVGSAGMALPPGDLSAQYSVMLNFRTVNQAGTLICVRASNGTELFTFRPTRQYQSIVFSTPELSLGSTYDVYIGGSHTGTLKDGLYSGGTYIPGTKYTSFTITAKVTQIGSSGWFFPFPR
;
A
#
# COMPACT_ATOMS: atom_id res chain seq x y z
N VAL A 1 66.94 -9.86 29.10
CA VAL A 1 67.12 -10.98 30.04
C VAL A 1 66.15 -12.09 29.65
N GLU A 2 66.55 -13.34 29.71
CA GLU A 2 65.67 -14.48 29.40
C GLU A 2 65.21 -15.14 30.69
N LEU A 3 63.90 -15.39 30.80
CA LEU A 3 63.25 -16.13 31.88
C LEU A 3 62.67 -17.42 31.29
N THR A 4 63.15 -18.57 31.75
CA THR A 4 62.63 -19.88 31.35
C THR A 4 61.85 -20.49 32.50
N LEU A 5 60.55 -20.70 32.28
CA LEU A 5 59.62 -21.28 33.25
C LEU A 5 59.65 -22.82 33.13
N LYS A 6 59.93 -23.52 34.24
CA LYS A 6 60.17 -24.98 34.28
C LYS A 6 59.26 -25.69 35.29
N GLY A 7 57.95 -25.56 35.13
CA GLY A 7 56.96 -26.15 36.03
C GLY A 7 56.87 -25.39 37.35
N ASP A 8 57.74 -25.70 38.30
CA ASP A 8 57.68 -25.16 39.67
C ASP A 8 58.89 -24.25 39.99
N SER A 9 59.70 -23.93 38.98
CA SER A 9 60.91 -23.11 39.12
C SER A 9 61.13 -22.19 37.90
N ILE A 10 61.94 -21.14 38.10
CA ILE A 10 62.26 -20.14 37.08
C ILE A 10 63.78 -20.03 36.93
N GLU A 11 64.29 -20.11 35.71
CA GLU A 11 65.70 -19.84 35.39
C GLU A 11 65.86 -18.48 34.71
N VAL A 12 66.92 -17.75 35.08
CA VAL A 12 67.25 -16.42 34.54
C VAL A 12 68.63 -16.39 33.91
N SER A 13 68.74 -15.84 32.69
CA SER A 13 70.05 -15.71 32.00
C SER A 13 70.97 -14.64 32.59
N ASN A 14 70.42 -13.71 33.39
CA ASN A 14 71.16 -12.73 34.18
C ASN A 14 70.34 -12.39 35.44
N SER A 15 70.88 -12.69 36.62
CA SER A 15 70.18 -12.51 37.91
C SER A 15 70.30 -11.11 38.51
N LYS A 16 71.16 -10.22 37.98
CA LYS A 16 71.25 -8.84 38.51
C LYS A 16 69.92 -8.06 38.40
N PRO A 17 69.23 -8.10 37.25
CA PRO A 17 67.96 -7.38 37.10
C PRO A 17 66.72 -8.13 37.61
N VAL A 18 66.84 -9.41 38.02
CA VAL A 18 65.71 -10.26 38.39
C VAL A 18 66.03 -11.06 39.65
N SER A 19 65.22 -10.90 40.69
CA SER A 19 65.24 -11.75 41.88
C SER A 19 64.30 -12.94 41.69
N VAL A 20 64.80 -14.17 41.88
CA VAL A 20 63.98 -15.40 41.79
C VAL A 20 63.94 -16.08 43.15
N ASN A 21 62.75 -16.39 43.63
CA ASN A 21 62.49 -17.20 44.81
C ASN A 21 61.45 -18.27 44.47
N GLY A 22 61.91 -19.51 44.24
CA GLY A 22 61.06 -20.61 43.80
C GLY A 22 60.35 -20.31 42.48
N SER A 23 59.02 -20.35 42.50
CA SER A 23 58.14 -20.02 41.37
C SER A 23 57.76 -18.52 41.30
N LYS A 24 58.45 -17.65 42.05
CA LYS A 24 58.23 -16.18 42.03
C LYS A 24 59.45 -15.49 41.44
N ALA A 25 59.27 -14.73 40.35
CA ALA A 25 60.29 -13.84 39.81
C ALA A 25 59.89 -12.37 40.01
N THR A 26 60.82 -11.54 40.50
CA THR A 26 60.65 -10.08 40.65
C THR A 26 61.67 -9.35 39.78
N ILE A 27 61.20 -8.64 38.78
CA ILE A 27 61.99 -7.77 37.90
C ILE A 27 62.23 -6.44 38.63
N LEU A 28 63.51 -6.11 38.86
CA LEU A 28 63.94 -5.01 39.75
C LEU A 28 64.46 -3.76 39.01
N PHE A 29 64.62 -3.82 37.69
CA PHE A 29 65.16 -2.72 36.87
C PHE A 29 64.46 -2.69 35.50
N GLY A 30 64.44 -1.53 34.85
CA GLY A 30 63.93 -1.37 33.49
C GLY A 30 64.66 -2.26 32.47
N GLY A 31 64.02 -2.50 31.33
CA GLY A 31 64.63 -3.25 30.22
C GLY A 31 63.70 -4.28 29.58
N THR A 32 64.29 -5.18 28.77
CA THR A 32 63.56 -6.18 27.98
C THR A 32 63.77 -7.60 28.53
N TYR A 33 62.66 -8.29 28.76
CA TYR A 33 62.58 -9.60 29.39
C TYR A 33 61.81 -10.56 28.47
N LYS A 34 62.49 -11.57 27.94
CA LYS A 34 61.87 -12.61 27.12
C LYS A 34 61.50 -13.79 28.01
N ILE A 35 60.24 -14.19 28.00
CA ILE A 35 59.68 -15.23 28.86
C ILE A 35 59.20 -16.40 28.00
N THR A 36 59.57 -17.61 28.38
CA THR A 36 59.21 -18.85 27.66
C THR A 36 58.93 -19.99 28.64
N GLY A 37 58.02 -20.90 28.31
CA GLY A 37 57.79 -22.14 29.06
C GLY A 37 56.57 -22.08 30.00
N THR A 38 56.47 -23.04 30.91
CA THR A 38 55.29 -23.21 31.79
C THR A 38 55.64 -23.03 33.26
N LEU A 39 54.76 -22.34 34.00
CA LEU A 39 54.77 -22.23 35.45
C LEU A 39 53.41 -22.73 35.98
N ASN A 40 53.40 -23.86 36.69
CA ASN A 40 52.20 -24.53 37.16
C ASN A 40 51.49 -23.76 38.27
N ASP A 41 52.28 -23.12 39.14
CA ASP A 41 51.80 -22.25 40.20
C ASP A 41 52.89 -21.22 40.59
N GLY A 42 52.76 -19.99 40.13
CA GLY A 42 53.72 -18.94 40.43
C GLY A 42 53.39 -17.60 39.78
N ARG A 43 54.29 -16.63 39.93
CA ARG A 43 54.04 -15.25 39.49
C ARG A 43 55.28 -14.51 39.00
N ILE A 44 55.07 -13.61 38.03
CA ILE A 44 56.02 -12.64 37.54
C ILE A 44 55.61 -11.26 38.06
N ILE A 45 56.47 -10.65 38.87
CA ILE A 45 56.25 -9.32 39.46
C ILE A 45 57.22 -8.32 38.82
N VAL A 46 56.71 -7.17 38.39
CA VAL A 46 57.52 -6.03 37.98
C VAL A 46 57.49 -4.99 39.10
N TYR A 47 58.65 -4.73 39.71
CA TYR A 47 58.83 -3.74 40.75
C TYR A 47 60.20 -3.09 40.56
N THR A 48 60.30 -2.15 39.63
CA THR A 48 61.58 -1.54 39.26
C THR A 48 62.03 -0.51 40.28
N ASN A 49 63.33 -0.52 40.61
CA ASN A 49 63.93 0.44 41.53
C ASN A 49 64.28 1.77 40.84
N ASP A 50 64.55 1.71 39.54
CA ASP A 50 64.88 2.85 38.68
C ASP A 50 63.63 3.57 38.14
N LYS A 51 62.45 2.92 38.22
CA LYS A 51 61.20 3.33 37.58
C LYS A 51 61.26 3.39 36.05
N ASP A 52 62.27 2.78 35.41
CA ASP A 52 62.38 2.79 33.95
C ASP A 52 61.34 1.84 33.29
N PRO A 53 61.05 2.01 31.98
CA PRO A 53 60.08 1.17 31.27
C PRO A 53 60.51 -0.31 31.16
N VAL A 54 59.52 -1.21 31.16
CA VAL A 54 59.72 -2.67 31.10
C VAL A 54 59.04 -3.26 29.87
N LYS A 55 59.73 -4.14 29.14
CA LYS A 55 59.17 -4.90 28.01
C LYS A 55 59.16 -6.39 28.34
N LEU A 56 57.99 -6.99 28.43
CA LEU A 56 57.78 -8.42 28.64
C LEU A 56 57.44 -9.06 27.28
N ILE A 57 58.37 -9.80 26.69
CA ILE A 57 58.13 -10.57 25.47
C ILE A 57 57.62 -11.95 25.87
N LEU A 58 56.33 -12.19 25.67
CA LEU A 58 55.69 -13.49 25.92
C LEU A 58 55.84 -14.35 24.68
N ASN A 59 56.59 -15.46 24.81
CA ASN A 59 56.96 -16.31 23.70
C ASN A 59 56.67 -17.78 24.04
N GLY A 60 55.38 -18.13 24.04
CA GLY A 60 54.91 -19.46 24.39
C GLY A 60 54.90 -19.69 25.90
N VAL A 61 54.31 -18.75 26.65
CA VAL A 61 54.22 -18.84 28.12
C VAL A 61 52.92 -19.49 28.57
N HIS A 62 52.95 -20.24 29.66
CA HIS A 62 51.75 -20.67 30.38
C HIS A 62 51.99 -20.45 31.87
N ILE A 63 51.26 -19.52 32.48
CA ILE A 63 51.43 -19.14 33.88
C ILE A 63 50.09 -19.29 34.58
N ARG A 64 50.05 -20.16 35.60
CA ARG A 64 48.93 -20.23 36.53
C ARG A 64 49.38 -19.76 37.90
N CYS A 65 48.51 -19.08 38.65
CA CYS A 65 48.76 -18.74 40.06
C CYS A 65 47.53 -19.08 40.91
N SER A 66 47.70 -19.97 41.89
CA SER A 66 46.61 -20.45 42.75
C SER A 66 46.27 -19.51 43.92
N THR A 67 47.02 -18.43 44.10
CA THR A 67 46.95 -17.56 45.29
C THR A 67 46.93 -16.05 44.97
N GLY A 68 46.89 -15.67 43.69
CA GLY A 68 46.94 -14.26 43.30
C GLY A 68 47.13 -14.07 41.81
N SER A 69 47.53 -12.85 41.43
CA SER A 69 47.76 -12.45 40.03
C SER A 69 49.07 -13.07 39.46
N PRO A 70 49.00 -13.82 38.34
CA PRO A 70 50.17 -14.39 37.67
C PRO A 70 51.16 -13.34 37.14
N ILE A 71 50.68 -12.20 36.63
CA ILE A 71 51.53 -11.11 36.15
C ILE A 71 51.11 -9.81 36.83
N SER A 72 51.99 -9.30 37.70
CA SER A 72 51.73 -8.15 38.56
C SER A 72 52.77 -7.04 38.35
N ILE A 73 52.37 -5.95 37.71
CA ILE A 73 53.19 -4.75 37.51
C ILE A 73 52.86 -3.73 38.60
N MET A 74 53.73 -3.65 39.59
CA MET A 74 53.51 -2.90 40.83
C MET A 74 54.27 -1.57 40.87
N ASN A 75 55.36 -1.45 40.12
CA ASN A 75 56.14 -0.20 40.01
C ASN A 75 56.99 -0.22 38.72
N ALA A 76 56.64 0.63 37.75
CA ALA A 76 57.40 0.93 36.52
C ALA A 76 56.82 2.20 35.88
N GLU A 77 57.58 2.94 35.07
CA GLU A 77 57.05 4.09 34.31
C GLU A 77 55.95 3.66 33.32
N GLU A 78 56.22 2.64 32.51
CA GLU A 78 55.26 2.01 31.59
C GLU A 78 55.70 0.57 31.35
N THR A 79 54.74 -0.33 31.12
CA THR A 79 55.03 -1.70 30.72
C THR A 79 54.46 -2.05 29.35
N PHE A 80 55.27 -2.73 28.54
CA PHE A 80 54.89 -3.29 27.25
C PHE A 80 54.81 -4.82 27.37
N ILE A 81 53.66 -5.41 27.06
CA ILE A 81 53.53 -6.84 26.81
C ILE A 81 53.59 -7.07 25.30
N ILE A 82 54.61 -7.79 24.86
CA ILE A 82 54.89 -8.06 23.45
C ILE A 82 54.61 -9.55 23.17
N LEU A 83 53.57 -9.83 22.39
CA LEU A 83 53.15 -11.17 21.99
C LEU A 83 53.98 -11.64 20.79
N ALA A 84 54.87 -12.61 21.03
CA ALA A 84 55.74 -13.13 19.98
C ALA A 84 54.93 -13.85 18.88
N GLU A 85 55.28 -13.57 17.63
CA GLU A 85 54.61 -14.11 16.45
C GLU A 85 54.59 -15.65 16.46
N GLY A 86 53.44 -16.24 16.13
CA GLY A 86 53.26 -17.69 16.08
C GLY A 86 53.23 -18.39 17.44
N THR A 87 53.12 -17.65 18.54
CA THR A 87 53.02 -18.23 19.89
C THR A 87 51.67 -17.99 20.53
N GLU A 88 51.24 -18.94 21.37
CA GLU A 88 50.10 -18.78 22.27
C GLU A 88 50.60 -18.65 23.71
N ASN A 89 50.00 -17.71 24.45
CA ASN A 89 50.41 -17.37 25.80
C ASN A 89 49.18 -17.48 26.73
N PHE A 90 49.30 -18.20 27.83
CA PHE A 90 48.20 -18.46 28.77
C PHE A 90 48.50 -17.85 30.14
N VAL A 91 47.56 -17.09 30.68
CA VAL A 91 47.63 -16.45 31.99
C VAL A 91 46.34 -16.74 32.75
N GLU A 92 46.42 -17.46 33.86
CA GLU A 92 45.25 -17.88 34.65
C GLU A 92 45.48 -17.66 36.13
N ASP A 93 44.61 -16.88 36.77
CA ASP A 93 44.66 -16.66 38.22
C ASP A 93 43.72 -17.60 38.98
N SER A 94 43.64 -17.39 40.30
CA SER A 94 42.76 -18.15 41.20
C SER A 94 41.39 -17.49 41.34
N ALA A 95 40.38 -18.25 41.74
CA ALA A 95 39.09 -17.68 42.16
C ALA A 95 39.17 -16.92 43.49
N GLU A 96 40.24 -17.12 44.28
CA GLU A 96 40.47 -16.42 45.53
C GLU A 96 41.93 -15.93 45.61
N TYR A 97 42.12 -14.65 45.99
CA TYR A 97 43.44 -14.06 46.17
C TYR A 97 43.85 -14.05 47.65
N ILE A 98 45.13 -14.33 47.89
CA ILE A 98 45.76 -14.20 49.20
C ILE A 98 46.60 -12.92 49.20
N PHE A 99 46.17 -11.93 49.98
CA PHE A 99 46.88 -10.65 50.15
C PHE A 99 47.85 -10.70 51.33
N ASP A 100 49.03 -10.12 51.16
CA ASP A 100 49.99 -9.93 52.25
C ASP A 100 49.44 -8.98 53.34
N ASP A 101 48.56 -8.06 52.96
CA ASP A 101 47.81 -7.16 53.84
C ASP A 101 46.30 -7.34 53.55
N PRO A 102 45.50 -7.86 54.50
CA PRO A 102 44.08 -8.15 54.28
C PRO A 102 43.22 -6.88 54.13
N THR A 103 43.79 -5.68 54.32
CA THR A 103 43.10 -4.40 54.06
C THR A 103 43.28 -3.92 52.61
N LYS A 104 44.08 -4.61 51.80
CA LYS A 104 44.29 -4.33 50.38
C LYS A 104 43.37 -5.20 49.53
N ASN A 105 42.99 -4.64 48.39
CA ASN A 105 42.19 -5.27 47.35
C ASN A 105 42.92 -5.31 46.00
N GLU A 106 44.25 -5.15 46.00
CA GLU A 106 45.08 -5.15 44.80
C GLU A 106 46.25 -6.14 44.96
N PRO A 107 46.65 -6.87 43.90
CA PRO A 107 46.11 -6.84 42.54
C PRO A 107 44.68 -7.39 42.44
N ASP A 108 43.90 -6.88 41.48
CA ASP A 108 42.48 -7.23 41.21
C ASP A 108 42.29 -7.80 39.79
N ALA A 109 43.34 -8.35 39.16
CA ALA A 109 43.27 -8.93 37.82
C ALA A 109 44.34 -9.99 37.55
N ALA A 110 44.06 -10.92 36.64
CA ALA A 110 45.02 -11.93 36.20
C ALA A 110 46.30 -11.30 35.59
N ILE A 111 46.14 -10.19 34.86
CA ILE A 111 47.23 -9.27 34.51
C ILE A 111 46.91 -7.91 35.13
N PHE A 112 47.66 -7.52 36.15
CA PHE A 112 47.42 -6.27 36.88
C PHE A 112 48.59 -5.28 36.72
N CYS A 113 48.29 -4.02 36.40
CA CYS A 113 49.27 -2.96 36.22
C CYS A 113 48.90 -1.67 36.96
N LYS A 114 49.83 -1.15 37.77
CA LYS A 114 49.66 0.13 38.49
C LYS A 114 50.02 1.37 37.67
N SER A 115 50.56 1.19 36.46
CA SER A 115 50.96 2.26 35.55
C SER A 115 50.48 1.97 34.13
N ASN A 116 50.89 2.77 33.13
CA ASN A 116 50.52 2.55 31.74
C ASN A 116 50.89 1.13 31.25
N LEU A 117 49.96 0.50 30.54
CA LEU A 117 50.11 -0.84 29.97
C LEU A 117 49.85 -0.81 28.46
N THR A 118 50.86 -1.19 27.67
CA THR A 118 50.72 -1.37 26.22
C THR A 118 50.84 -2.84 25.84
N ILE A 119 49.84 -3.39 25.15
CA ILE A 119 49.86 -4.76 24.60
C ILE A 119 50.01 -4.69 23.07
N MET A 120 50.98 -5.42 22.52
CA MET A 120 51.28 -5.41 21.09
C MET A 120 51.86 -6.73 20.60
N GLY A 121 51.89 -6.95 19.29
CA GLY A 121 52.53 -8.11 18.67
C GLY A 121 51.56 -8.92 17.82
N LYS A 122 52.01 -10.06 17.31
CA LYS A 122 51.23 -10.94 16.42
C LYS A 122 50.88 -12.30 17.04
N GLY A 123 51.32 -12.55 18.26
CA GLY A 123 50.96 -13.75 19.01
C GLY A 123 49.55 -13.69 19.59
N VAL A 124 49.15 -14.78 20.23
CA VAL A 124 47.88 -14.92 20.96
C VAL A 124 48.13 -14.79 22.46
N LEU A 125 47.26 -14.07 23.15
CA LEU A 125 47.20 -14.00 24.62
C LEU A 125 45.83 -14.49 25.08
N ASN A 126 45.82 -15.55 25.88
CA ASN A 126 44.65 -16.14 26.51
C ASN A 126 44.70 -15.84 28.02
N VAL A 127 43.72 -15.09 28.53
CA VAL A 127 43.65 -14.68 29.93
C VAL A 127 42.37 -15.22 30.56
N LYS A 128 42.50 -15.80 31.76
CA LYS A 128 41.38 -16.17 32.62
C LYS A 128 41.50 -15.44 33.95
N GLY A 129 40.60 -14.49 34.17
CA GLY A 129 40.39 -13.78 35.44
C GLY A 129 39.28 -14.45 36.23
N ASN A 130 39.61 -15.44 37.05
CA ASN A 130 38.69 -16.16 37.90
C ASN A 130 38.38 -15.39 39.21
N TYR A 131 39.22 -14.43 39.61
CA TYR A 131 39.02 -13.63 40.83
C TYR A 131 38.14 -12.40 40.60
N ASN A 132 38.49 -11.59 39.60
CA ASN A 132 37.79 -10.36 39.24
C ASN A 132 38.05 -10.06 37.74
N ASP A 133 38.83 -9.04 37.42
CA ASP A 133 39.06 -8.61 36.05
C ASP A 133 40.04 -9.55 35.31
N GLY A 134 39.94 -9.59 33.98
CA GLY A 134 40.95 -10.25 33.16
C GLY A 134 42.27 -9.48 33.13
N ILE A 135 42.24 -8.25 32.59
CA ILE A 135 43.41 -7.39 32.42
C ILE A 135 43.09 -5.98 32.94
N THR A 136 43.87 -5.49 33.90
CA THR A 136 43.66 -4.17 34.51
C THR A 136 44.91 -3.29 34.48
N SER A 137 44.72 -2.04 34.06
CA SER A 137 45.66 -0.93 34.24
C SER A 137 45.00 0.15 35.09
N LYS A 138 45.69 0.64 36.12
CA LYS A 138 45.23 1.77 36.94
C LYS A 138 45.46 3.13 36.28
N ASP A 139 46.22 3.16 35.17
CA ASP A 139 46.40 4.31 34.30
C ASP A 139 45.84 3.96 32.89
N ALA A 140 46.52 4.35 31.80
CA ALA A 140 46.08 4.04 30.44
C ALA A 140 46.39 2.59 30.06
N LEU A 141 45.51 2.00 29.24
CA LEU A 141 45.71 0.69 28.61
C LEU A 141 45.60 0.83 27.09
N ILE A 142 46.68 0.49 26.38
CA ILE A 142 46.76 0.60 24.92
C ILE A 142 46.92 -0.78 24.30
N ILE A 143 45.99 -1.16 23.43
CA ILE A 143 46.10 -2.35 22.58
C ILE A 143 46.48 -1.90 21.18
N GLN A 144 47.73 -2.19 20.80
CA GLN A 144 48.24 -1.81 19.49
C GLN A 144 47.99 -2.88 18.42
N SER A 145 48.05 -4.16 18.78
CA SER A 145 47.84 -5.33 17.90
C SER A 145 47.84 -6.63 18.71
N GLY A 146 47.46 -7.75 18.06
CA GLY A 146 47.51 -9.10 18.61
C GLY A 146 46.13 -9.76 18.64
N THR A 147 46.09 -11.05 19.00
CA THR A 147 44.84 -11.74 19.33
C THR A 147 44.76 -11.90 20.83
N ILE A 148 43.75 -11.30 21.45
CA ILE A 148 43.59 -11.26 22.91
C ILE A 148 42.24 -11.90 23.24
N ASN A 149 42.28 -13.04 23.90
CA ASN A 149 41.11 -13.77 24.37
C ASN A 149 41.05 -13.64 25.90
N VAL A 150 39.95 -13.13 26.43
CA VAL A 150 39.76 -12.94 27.87
C VAL A 150 38.46 -13.58 28.31
N LYS A 151 38.53 -14.36 29.39
CA LYS A 151 37.36 -14.78 30.17
C LYS A 151 37.48 -14.26 31.60
N SER A 152 36.50 -13.53 32.10
CA SER A 152 36.53 -12.91 33.44
C SER A 152 35.20 -13.06 34.19
N VAL A 153 35.28 -13.13 35.52
CA VAL A 153 34.09 -13.12 36.42
C VAL A 153 33.63 -11.71 36.80
N ASP A 154 34.41 -10.69 36.45
CA ASP A 154 34.01 -9.27 36.47
C ASP A 154 34.36 -8.66 35.10
N ASP A 155 35.15 -7.58 35.03
CA ASP A 155 35.39 -6.88 33.77
C ASP A 155 36.45 -7.59 32.89
N GLY A 156 36.26 -7.59 31.57
CA GLY A 156 37.20 -8.21 30.63
C GLY A 156 38.54 -7.49 30.62
N ILE A 157 38.52 -6.23 30.15
CA ILE A 157 39.69 -5.35 30.13
C ILE A 157 39.32 -4.00 30.73
N ARG A 158 40.07 -3.59 31.75
CA ARG A 158 39.88 -2.32 32.45
C ARG A 158 41.11 -1.43 32.35
N GLY A 159 40.95 -0.26 31.78
CA GLY A 159 41.94 0.81 31.77
C GLY A 159 41.35 2.02 32.48
N ARG A 160 41.68 2.22 33.76
CA ARG A 160 41.02 3.22 34.61
C ARG A 160 41.04 4.61 33.97
N ASP A 161 42.19 5.06 33.46
CA ASP A 161 42.30 6.38 32.84
C ASP A 161 41.84 6.40 31.38
N SER A 162 42.13 5.34 30.63
CA SER A 162 41.62 5.15 29.28
C SER A 162 41.88 3.75 28.76
N ILE A 163 41.09 3.35 27.78
CA ILE A 163 41.41 2.24 26.88
C ILE A 163 41.58 2.80 25.47
N THR A 164 42.66 2.44 24.78
CA THR A 164 42.86 2.75 23.36
C THR A 164 43.14 1.47 22.57
N VAL A 165 42.27 1.14 21.61
CA VAL A 165 42.46 0.02 20.68
C VAL A 165 42.80 0.57 19.30
N LYS A 166 44.04 0.36 18.86
CA LYS A 166 44.49 0.77 17.52
C LYS A 166 44.17 -0.28 16.46
N SER A 167 44.36 -1.55 16.79
CA SER A 167 44.09 -2.71 15.95
C SER A 167 44.21 -4.00 16.77
N GLY A 168 43.84 -5.15 16.19
CA GLY A 168 43.89 -6.47 16.83
C GLY A 168 42.56 -7.21 16.77
N ILE A 169 42.55 -8.42 17.32
CA ILE A 169 41.35 -9.24 17.51
C ILE A 169 41.14 -9.40 19.02
N LEU A 170 40.03 -8.90 19.55
CA LEU A 170 39.67 -9.02 20.95
C LEU A 170 38.44 -9.93 21.05
N ASN A 171 38.55 -11.03 21.79
CA ASN A 171 37.44 -11.93 22.09
C ASN A 171 37.24 -11.95 23.61
N LEU A 172 36.23 -11.26 24.10
CA LEU A 172 36.00 -11.04 25.53
C LEU A 172 34.69 -11.71 25.96
N GLU A 173 34.76 -12.52 27.01
CA GLU A 173 33.61 -13.10 27.73
C GLU A 173 33.72 -12.65 29.18
N ALA A 174 32.86 -11.74 29.62
CA ALA A 174 32.92 -11.11 30.94
C ALA A 174 31.56 -11.23 31.63
N ASP A 175 31.52 -11.61 32.91
CA ASP A 175 30.28 -11.54 33.69
C ASP A 175 29.95 -10.06 34.06
N GLY A 176 30.97 -9.18 34.15
CA GLY A 176 30.85 -7.73 34.26
C GLY A 176 30.87 -7.03 32.90
N ASP A 177 31.60 -5.93 32.78
CA ASP A 177 31.72 -5.15 31.53
C ASP A 177 32.79 -5.75 30.61
N GLY A 178 32.60 -5.66 29.29
CA GLY A 178 33.61 -6.13 28.33
C GLY A 178 34.88 -5.27 28.35
N LEU A 179 34.71 -3.98 28.05
CA LEU A 179 35.73 -2.94 28.16
C LEU A 179 35.28 -1.85 29.13
N LYS A 180 36.14 -1.46 30.06
CA LYS A 180 35.81 -0.45 31.07
C LYS A 180 36.88 0.61 31.28
N SER A 181 36.44 1.86 31.34
CA SER A 181 37.27 2.99 31.76
C SER A 181 36.50 3.89 32.74
N ASP A 182 37.00 4.00 33.97
CA ASP A 182 36.25 4.50 35.13
C ASP A 182 37.07 5.43 36.05
N ASN A 183 37.48 6.59 35.53
CA ASN A 183 38.12 7.65 36.32
C ASN A 183 37.19 8.85 36.55
N PRO A 184 36.24 8.77 37.51
CA PRO A 184 35.30 9.87 37.78
C PRO A 184 35.99 11.09 38.41
N GLU A 185 37.17 10.91 39.00
CA GLU A 185 37.91 11.96 39.72
C GLU A 185 38.55 12.99 38.77
N ASN A 186 38.81 12.61 37.51
CA ASN A 186 39.46 13.47 36.53
C ASN A 186 38.53 13.77 35.34
N ALA A 187 38.26 15.05 35.10
CA ALA A 187 37.35 15.51 34.06
C ALA A 187 37.76 15.14 32.60
N THR A 188 39.01 14.71 32.39
CA THR A 188 39.57 14.40 31.05
C THR A 188 39.90 12.92 30.83
N LEU A 189 39.77 12.08 31.86
CA LEU A 189 40.09 10.66 31.83
C LEU A 189 38.81 9.82 31.94
N GLY A 190 38.89 8.51 31.75
CA GLY A 190 37.73 7.62 31.69
C GLY A 190 37.18 7.44 30.27
N ASN A 191 38.06 7.39 29.26
CA ASN A 191 37.68 7.33 27.84
C ASN A 191 38.01 5.98 27.20
N ILE A 192 37.20 5.56 26.24
CA ILE A 192 37.49 4.44 25.35
C ILE A 192 37.64 4.97 23.91
N PHE A 193 38.78 4.70 23.30
CA PHE A 193 39.09 5.08 21.92
C PHE A 193 39.34 3.82 21.08
N VAL A 194 38.62 3.67 19.97
CA VAL A 194 38.86 2.57 19.02
C VAL A 194 39.12 3.12 17.63
N GLU A 195 40.33 2.91 17.12
CA GLU A 195 40.72 3.31 15.77
C GLU A 195 40.32 2.26 14.73
N ASN A 196 40.60 0.98 15.04
CA ASN A 196 40.33 -0.19 14.18
C ASN A 196 40.46 -1.50 15.00
N GLY A 197 40.09 -2.65 14.39
CA GLY A 197 40.20 -3.98 14.99
C GLY A 197 38.95 -4.84 14.77
N THR A 198 38.98 -6.08 15.23
CA THR A 198 37.81 -6.97 15.33
C THR A 198 37.55 -7.22 16.81
N ILE A 199 36.42 -6.75 17.32
CA ILE A 199 36.09 -6.80 18.74
C ILE A 199 34.79 -7.58 18.92
N ASN A 200 34.91 -8.74 19.56
CA ASN A 200 33.81 -9.63 19.88
C ASN A 200 33.64 -9.66 21.40
N ILE A 201 32.48 -9.26 21.91
CA ILE A 201 32.21 -9.19 23.35
C ILE A 201 30.90 -9.90 23.66
N VAL A 202 30.96 -10.76 24.67
CA VAL A 202 29.78 -11.25 25.40
C VAL A 202 29.94 -10.81 26.85
N SER A 203 29.08 -9.89 27.30
CA SER A 203 29.14 -9.31 28.65
C SER A 203 27.84 -9.57 29.43
N GLY A 204 27.95 -9.75 30.74
CA GLY A 204 26.79 -9.69 31.64
C GLY A 204 26.37 -8.26 31.94
N GLY A 205 27.33 -7.33 32.03
CA GLY A 205 27.16 -5.88 32.06
C GLY A 205 27.23 -5.25 30.68
N ASP A 206 27.79 -4.04 30.59
CA ASP A 206 27.92 -3.30 29.34
C ASP A 206 29.03 -3.89 28.46
N ALA A 207 28.87 -3.91 27.13
CA ALA A 207 30.00 -4.34 26.31
C ALA A 207 31.13 -3.30 26.36
N PHE A 208 30.77 -2.01 26.33
CA PHE A 208 31.66 -0.87 26.52
C PHE A 208 31.10 0.05 27.60
N GLN A 209 31.88 0.31 28.66
CA GLN A 209 31.55 1.23 29.74
C GLN A 209 32.61 2.33 29.86
N ALA A 210 32.25 3.57 29.54
CA ALA A 210 33.13 4.72 29.71
C ALA A 210 32.55 5.79 30.64
N GLU A 211 33.36 6.24 31.59
CA GLU A 211 33.02 7.33 32.51
C GLU A 211 32.89 8.69 31.81
N LYS A 212 33.48 8.88 30.63
CA LYS A 212 33.37 10.13 29.84
C LYS A 212 32.96 9.86 28.41
N LYS A 213 33.88 9.35 27.58
CA LYS A 213 33.69 9.30 26.13
C LYS A 213 34.01 7.93 25.54
N VAL A 214 33.17 7.50 24.62
CA VAL A 214 33.51 6.49 23.61
C VAL A 214 33.67 7.17 22.26
N LEU A 215 34.79 6.96 21.59
CA LEU A 215 35.00 7.41 20.20
C LEU A 215 35.51 6.24 19.35
N ILE A 216 34.77 5.94 18.29
CA ILE A 216 35.09 4.85 17.37
C ILE A 216 35.25 5.42 15.96
N THR A 217 36.41 5.22 15.36
CA THR A 217 36.68 5.68 13.98
C THR A 217 36.66 4.57 12.94
N GLY A 218 36.66 3.30 13.37
CA GLY A 218 36.65 2.14 12.49
C GLY A 218 36.77 0.82 13.25
N GLY A 219 36.64 -0.28 12.51
CA GLY A 219 36.68 -1.65 13.05
C GLY A 219 35.41 -2.45 12.78
N SER A 220 35.40 -3.68 13.26
CA SER A 220 34.26 -4.60 13.22
C SER A 220 33.90 -5.01 14.65
N PHE A 221 32.63 -4.88 15.01
CA PHE A 221 32.14 -5.06 16.38
C PHE A 221 31.00 -6.06 16.39
N ASN A 222 31.10 -7.09 17.22
CA ASN A 222 30.02 -8.02 17.52
C ASN A 222 29.82 -8.03 19.04
N LEU A 223 28.82 -7.28 19.50
CA LEU A 223 28.63 -6.95 20.91
C LEU A 223 27.31 -7.55 21.39
N LYS A 224 27.40 -8.42 22.39
CA LYS A 224 26.23 -8.98 23.08
C LYS A 224 26.29 -8.67 24.56
N ALA A 225 25.37 -7.86 25.05
CA ALA A 225 25.31 -7.42 26.45
C ALA A 225 24.04 -7.93 27.14
N GLY A 226 24.15 -8.35 28.40
CA GLY A 226 23.00 -8.72 29.24
C GLY A 226 22.17 -9.92 28.77
N GLY A 227 22.70 -10.75 27.86
CA GLY A 227 21.96 -11.84 27.23
C GLY A 227 21.25 -11.48 25.92
N GLY A 228 21.27 -10.19 25.55
CA GLY A 228 20.68 -9.65 24.33
C GLY A 228 19.19 -9.34 24.45
N SER A 229 18.68 -8.73 23.40
CA SER A 229 17.38 -8.08 23.35
C SER A 229 16.17 -8.97 23.63
N SER A 230 16.24 -10.29 23.37
CA SER A 230 15.10 -11.22 23.46
C SER A 230 15.03 -11.97 24.79
N SER A 231 15.78 -11.54 25.81
CA SER A 231 15.81 -12.22 27.10
C SER A 231 14.47 -12.09 27.82
N THR A 232 13.83 -13.21 28.16
CA THR A 232 12.57 -13.29 28.95
C THR A 232 12.73 -12.85 30.40
N ALA A 233 13.93 -12.48 30.82
CA ALA A 233 14.11 -11.67 32.00
C ALA A 233 13.66 -10.25 31.64
N ALA A 234 12.45 -9.86 32.03
CA ALA A 234 12.19 -8.45 32.33
C ALA A 234 13.21 -8.07 33.41
N SER A 235 14.37 -7.59 32.99
CA SER A 235 15.51 -7.48 33.86
C SER A 235 15.76 -6.00 34.03
N ASN A 236 15.70 -5.54 35.27
CA ASN A 236 16.22 -4.24 35.68
C ASN A 236 17.76 -4.17 35.51
N VAL A 237 18.35 -4.90 34.55
CA VAL A 237 19.78 -4.97 34.27
C VAL A 237 20.06 -3.95 33.18
N SER A 238 20.75 -2.88 33.56
CA SER A 238 21.14 -1.78 32.68
C SER A 238 22.31 -2.16 31.76
N ALA A 239 22.23 -3.30 31.06
CA ALA A 239 23.31 -3.85 30.24
C ALA A 239 23.20 -3.40 28.78
N LYS A 240 24.02 -2.42 28.43
CA LYS A 240 24.01 -1.68 27.17
C LYS A 240 25.13 -2.15 26.24
N GLY A 241 24.93 -1.96 24.94
CA GLY A 241 25.98 -2.25 23.96
C GLY A 241 27.18 -1.33 24.16
N ILE A 242 26.95 -0.02 24.00
CA ILE A 242 27.97 1.00 24.22
C ILE A 242 27.41 2.09 25.11
N LYS A 243 28.07 2.33 26.25
CA LYS A 243 27.68 3.34 27.23
C LYS A 243 28.79 4.34 27.51
N ALA A 244 28.43 5.61 27.54
CA ALA A 244 29.31 6.68 28.00
C ALA A 244 28.55 7.80 28.73
N LEU A 245 29.03 8.26 29.88
CA LEU A 245 28.31 9.32 30.62
C LEU A 245 28.29 10.68 29.89
N ALA A 246 29.31 11.03 29.09
CA ALA A 246 29.34 12.33 28.42
C ALA A 246 29.04 12.23 26.91
N SER A 247 29.65 11.31 26.18
CA SER A 247 29.33 11.13 24.75
C SER A 247 29.74 9.80 24.16
N VAL A 248 28.94 9.32 23.20
CA VAL A 248 29.29 8.25 22.27
C VAL A 248 29.39 8.85 20.87
N ALA A 249 30.54 8.69 20.21
CA ALA A 249 30.77 9.20 18.85
C ALA A 249 31.22 8.07 17.91
N ILE A 250 30.45 7.84 16.85
CA ILE A 250 30.73 6.87 15.81
C ILE A 250 31.08 7.60 14.50
N GLU A 251 32.35 7.56 14.14
CA GLU A 251 32.88 8.15 12.89
C GLU A 251 33.02 7.10 11.77
N GLY A 252 32.87 5.81 12.08
CA GLY A 252 32.95 4.71 11.13
C GLY A 252 33.02 3.33 11.81
N GLY A 253 32.94 2.27 11.01
CA GLY A 253 32.97 0.88 11.48
C GLY A 253 31.75 0.06 11.04
N VAL A 254 31.77 -1.24 11.35
CA VAL A 254 30.65 -2.19 11.15
C VAL A 254 30.26 -2.78 12.50
N PHE A 255 29.00 -2.64 12.88
CA PHE A 255 28.50 -3.00 14.20
C PHE A 255 27.34 -3.98 14.10
N GLU A 256 27.43 -5.07 14.84
CA GLU A 256 26.33 -5.94 15.23
C GLU A 256 26.19 -5.82 16.75
N ILE A 257 25.12 -5.16 17.23
CA ILE A 257 24.89 -4.94 18.66
C ILE A 257 23.57 -5.57 19.06
N ASN A 258 23.62 -6.41 20.08
CA ASN A 258 22.46 -7.06 20.67
C ASN A 258 22.50 -6.94 22.20
N SER A 259 21.78 -5.97 22.77
CA SER A 259 21.79 -5.62 24.19
C SER A 259 20.45 -5.91 24.86
N ALA A 260 20.47 -6.18 26.16
CA ALA A 260 19.25 -6.34 26.97
C ALA A 260 18.58 -4.99 27.28
N ASP A 261 19.36 -3.93 27.31
CA ASP A 261 18.96 -2.53 27.45
C ASP A 261 19.37 -1.81 26.14
N ASP A 262 19.83 -0.56 26.19
CA ASP A 262 20.13 0.19 24.97
C ASP A 262 21.31 -0.33 24.15
N ALA A 263 21.24 -0.23 22.82
CA ALA A 263 22.39 -0.57 21.99
C ALA A 263 23.48 0.52 22.05
N LEU A 264 23.09 1.79 21.94
CA LEU A 264 23.94 2.96 22.16
C LEU A 264 23.31 3.89 23.20
N HIS A 265 24.07 4.29 24.23
CA HIS A 265 23.57 5.14 25.30
C HIS A 265 24.57 6.19 25.74
N SER A 266 24.08 7.41 25.94
CA SER A 266 24.84 8.44 26.65
C SER A 266 23.99 9.34 27.53
N ASN A 267 24.45 9.62 28.75
CA ASN A 267 23.86 10.68 29.58
C ASN A 267 24.13 12.10 29.05
N GLY A 268 24.79 12.22 27.89
CA GLY A 268 25.03 13.45 27.19
C GLY A 268 24.56 13.37 25.75
N THR A 269 25.47 13.01 24.85
CA THR A 269 25.24 13.08 23.40
C THR A 269 25.66 11.80 22.70
N VAL A 270 24.82 11.33 21.78
CA VAL A 270 25.20 10.31 20.79
C VAL A 270 25.36 10.98 19.43
N THR A 271 26.50 10.81 18.79
CA THR A 271 26.77 11.31 17.44
C THR A 271 27.14 10.17 16.50
N ILE A 272 26.46 10.09 15.36
CA ILE A 272 26.75 9.11 14.30
C ILE A 272 27.02 9.86 12.99
N ASN A 273 28.28 9.85 12.57
CA ASN A 273 28.71 10.52 11.34
C ASN A 273 28.83 9.58 10.15
N SER A 274 29.13 8.30 10.39
CA SER A 274 29.24 7.26 9.36
C SER A 274 29.23 5.86 10.01
N GLY A 275 29.33 4.82 9.19
CA GLY A 275 29.37 3.42 9.63
C GLY A 275 28.16 2.61 9.16
N SER A 276 28.20 1.30 9.42
CA SER A 276 27.10 0.36 9.21
C SER A 276 26.72 -0.24 10.55
N LEU A 277 25.53 0.07 11.07
CA LEU A 277 25.07 -0.31 12.40
C LEU A 277 23.83 -1.19 12.28
N ASN A 278 23.94 -2.43 12.72
CA ASN A 278 22.82 -3.34 12.94
C ASN A 278 22.57 -3.45 14.43
N LEU A 279 21.44 -2.90 14.88
CA LEU A 279 21.12 -2.72 16.29
C LEU A 279 19.91 -3.55 16.69
N SER A 280 19.98 -4.18 17.85
CA SER A 280 18.85 -4.84 18.52
C SER A 280 18.95 -4.59 20.03
N SER A 281 17.91 -4.02 20.62
CA SER A 281 17.86 -3.66 22.04
C SER A 281 16.60 -4.23 22.70
N GLY A 282 16.68 -4.46 24.01
CA GLY A 282 15.49 -4.74 24.81
C GLY A 282 14.73 -3.47 25.20
N ASP A 283 15.44 -2.33 25.25
CA ASP A 283 14.91 -0.97 25.43
C ASP A 283 15.20 -0.18 24.14
N ASP A 284 15.88 0.97 24.17
CA ASP A 284 16.04 1.82 22.99
C ASP A 284 17.24 1.41 22.13
N ALA A 285 17.15 1.55 20.82
CA ALA A 285 18.34 1.27 20.02
C ALA A 285 19.39 2.39 20.20
N ILE A 286 18.95 3.64 20.26
CA ILE A 286 19.82 4.80 20.46
C ILE A 286 19.18 5.75 21.48
N HIS A 287 19.83 5.93 22.62
CA HIS A 287 19.37 6.78 23.71
C HIS A 287 20.38 7.88 24.04
N ALA A 288 19.93 9.12 24.23
CA ALA A 288 20.74 10.16 24.85
C ALA A 288 19.94 11.19 25.67
N ASP A 289 20.39 11.51 26.89
CA ASP A 289 19.69 12.47 27.76
C ASP A 289 19.57 13.90 27.17
N ASN A 290 20.48 14.30 26.25
CA ASN A 290 20.47 15.65 25.67
C ASN A 290 20.33 15.72 24.15
N LEU A 291 21.12 14.95 23.38
CA LEU A 291 21.12 15.05 21.92
C LEU A 291 21.50 13.73 21.26
N VAL A 292 20.70 13.32 20.30
CA VAL A 292 21.10 12.39 19.24
C VAL A 292 21.31 13.19 17.95
N GLU A 293 22.53 13.17 17.41
CA GLU A 293 22.86 13.79 16.12
C GLU A 293 23.35 12.75 15.12
N ILE A 294 22.60 12.56 14.03
CA ILE A 294 22.95 11.65 12.94
C ILE A 294 23.24 12.49 11.70
N THR A 295 24.46 12.43 11.19
CA THR A 295 24.85 13.15 9.96
C THR A 295 25.03 12.23 8.75
N GLY A 296 25.16 10.92 8.97
CA GLY A 296 25.35 9.91 7.94
C GLY A 296 25.38 8.48 8.49
N GLY A 297 25.69 7.50 7.63
CA GLY A 297 25.75 6.08 7.96
C GLY A 297 24.56 5.26 7.45
N ASN A 298 24.66 3.94 7.57
CA ASN A 298 23.58 2.99 7.37
C ASN A 298 23.20 2.39 8.73
N ILE A 299 22.03 2.74 9.23
CA ILE A 299 21.55 2.38 10.57
C ILE A 299 20.30 1.52 10.39
N ASN A 300 20.39 0.27 10.80
CA ASN A 300 19.31 -0.69 10.76
C ASN A 300 19.00 -1.14 12.18
N ILE A 301 17.92 -0.62 12.73
CA ILE A 301 17.37 -1.03 14.02
C ILE A 301 16.40 -2.18 13.72
N ALA A 302 16.89 -3.39 13.91
CA ALA A 302 16.13 -4.60 13.61
C ALA A 302 15.02 -4.85 14.64
N ARG A 303 15.20 -4.37 15.88
CA ARG A 303 14.19 -4.37 16.94
C ARG A 303 14.61 -3.49 18.12
N SER A 304 13.66 -2.77 18.70
CA SER A 304 13.81 -2.05 19.96
C SER A 304 12.45 -1.79 20.61
N PHE A 305 12.44 -1.23 21.83
CA PHE A 305 11.23 -0.61 22.39
C PHE A 305 10.95 0.69 21.64
N GLU A 306 11.85 1.68 21.73
CA GLU A 306 11.86 2.85 20.83
C GLU A 306 13.07 2.82 19.90
N GLY A 307 12.95 3.39 18.71
CA GLY A 307 14.07 3.42 17.77
C GLY A 307 15.17 4.38 18.24
N ILE A 308 14.82 5.65 18.38
CA ILE A 308 15.73 6.72 18.79
C ILE A 308 15.03 7.57 19.84
N GLU A 309 15.59 7.66 21.05
CA GLU A 309 15.09 8.51 22.13
C GLU A 309 16.12 9.58 22.49
N SER A 310 15.71 10.84 22.56
CA SER A 310 16.54 11.90 23.14
C SER A 310 15.75 13.15 23.52
N ALA A 311 16.34 14.04 24.31
CA ALA A 311 15.77 15.37 24.46
C ALA A 311 15.73 16.15 23.12
N ILE A 312 16.70 15.95 22.23
CA ILE A 312 16.68 16.51 20.88
C ILE A 312 17.14 15.45 19.90
N VAL A 313 16.36 15.20 18.86
CA VAL A 313 16.78 14.32 17.76
C VAL A 313 17.04 15.16 16.52
N LYS A 314 18.28 15.13 16.03
CA LYS A 314 18.70 15.86 14.83
C LYS A 314 19.27 14.92 13.79
N ILE A 315 18.60 14.84 12.64
CA ILE A 315 19.00 14.00 11.51
C ILE A 315 19.33 14.89 10.32
N SER A 316 20.60 14.88 9.94
CA SER A 316 21.15 15.65 8.82
C SER A 316 21.59 14.77 7.66
N GLY A 317 21.32 13.47 7.68
CA GLY A 317 21.65 12.52 6.61
C GLY A 317 21.65 11.07 7.09
N GLY A 318 21.96 10.14 6.19
CA GLY A 318 22.00 8.69 6.48
C GLY A 318 20.85 7.91 5.86
N ALA A 319 20.99 6.59 5.85
CA ALA A 319 19.92 5.63 5.57
C ALA A 319 19.57 4.95 6.90
N ILE A 320 18.34 5.14 7.36
CA ILE A 320 17.88 4.73 8.69
C ILE A 320 16.63 3.87 8.50
N ARG A 321 16.67 2.63 8.99
CA ARG A 321 15.53 1.72 9.04
C ARG A 321 15.25 1.39 10.50
N ILE A 322 14.01 1.55 10.93
CA ILE A 322 13.58 1.36 12.32
C ILE A 322 12.44 0.37 12.40
N ILE A 323 12.58 -0.64 13.26
CA ILE A 323 11.50 -1.49 13.72
C ILE A 323 11.43 -1.36 15.25
N SER A 324 10.33 -0.81 15.76
CA SER A 324 10.16 -0.50 17.19
C SER A 324 8.78 -0.95 17.69
N ALA A 325 8.72 -1.31 18.98
CA ALA A 325 7.50 -1.77 19.67
C ALA A 325 6.69 -0.61 20.28
N ASN A 326 7.26 0.58 20.33
CA ASN A 326 6.61 1.85 20.62
C ASN A 326 6.92 2.82 19.48
N ASP A 327 7.48 3.99 19.78
CA ASP A 327 7.72 5.04 18.79
C ASP A 327 8.98 4.78 17.96
N GLY A 328 8.99 5.24 16.71
CA GLY A 328 10.18 5.16 15.85
C GLY A 328 11.26 6.13 16.30
N ILE A 329 10.87 7.39 16.46
CA ILE A 329 11.70 8.47 17.01
C ILE A 329 10.88 9.17 18.09
N ASP A 330 11.41 9.24 19.31
CA ASP A 330 10.81 9.97 20.42
C ASP A 330 11.73 11.11 20.89
N ALA A 331 11.17 12.33 20.94
CA ALA A 331 11.83 13.50 21.50
C ALA A 331 11.09 14.02 22.73
N VAL A 332 11.76 13.93 23.89
CA VAL A 332 11.18 14.17 25.22
C VAL A 332 11.66 15.47 25.87
N LEU A 333 10.84 16.09 26.72
CA LEU A 333 11.20 17.28 27.49
C LEU A 333 12.12 16.92 28.66
N ASN A 334 13.26 17.60 28.78
CA ASN A 334 14.20 17.38 29.90
C ASN A 334 14.30 18.56 30.89
N GLY A 335 13.47 19.60 30.70
CA GLY A 335 13.36 20.76 31.61
C GLY A 335 14.61 21.65 31.73
N GLN A 336 15.72 21.30 31.08
CA GLN A 336 16.99 22.04 31.10
C GLN A 336 17.27 22.78 29.80
N ASN A 337 16.83 22.23 28.65
CA ASN A 337 17.07 22.79 27.34
C ASN A 337 15.78 23.42 26.78
N PRO A 338 15.78 24.71 26.37
CA PRO A 338 14.59 25.30 25.76
C PRO A 338 14.18 24.62 24.46
N ASP A 339 15.05 23.87 23.79
CA ASP A 339 14.74 23.16 22.54
C ASP A 339 14.49 21.65 22.76
N SER A 340 14.47 21.17 24.02
CA SER A 340 14.11 19.76 24.29
C SER A 340 12.69 19.45 23.80
N GLY A 341 12.45 18.24 23.35
CA GLY A 341 11.18 17.81 22.74
C GLY A 341 11.10 18.10 21.23
N ASP A 342 12.15 18.62 20.60
CA ASP A 342 12.17 18.91 19.16
C ASP A 342 12.82 17.77 18.35
N VAL A 343 12.19 17.44 17.22
CA VAL A 343 12.75 16.59 16.16
C VAL A 343 13.07 17.46 14.95
N ILE A 344 14.33 17.44 14.50
CA ILE A 344 14.84 18.26 13.40
C ILE A 344 15.46 17.37 12.34
N ILE A 345 14.82 17.29 11.18
CA ILE A 345 15.28 16.51 10.03
C ILE A 345 15.64 17.45 8.88
N LEU A 346 16.90 17.45 8.47
CA LEU A 346 17.37 18.26 7.35
C LEU A 346 17.38 17.49 6.02
N LYS A 347 17.70 16.19 6.07
CA LYS A 347 17.73 15.25 4.94
C LYS A 347 17.96 13.82 5.47
N GLY A 348 17.77 12.82 4.62
CA GLY A 348 18.02 11.41 4.92
C GLY A 348 17.01 10.50 4.22
N SER A 349 17.23 9.20 4.26
CA SER A 349 16.23 8.18 3.93
C SER A 349 15.85 7.49 5.23
N ILE A 350 14.60 7.65 5.66
CA ILE A 350 14.11 7.12 6.94
C ILE A 350 12.90 6.22 6.67
N GLU A 351 13.05 4.94 6.99
CA GLU A 351 11.98 3.96 6.95
C GLU A 351 11.64 3.56 8.39
N ILE A 352 10.38 3.73 8.79
CA ILE A 352 9.94 3.43 10.16
C ILE A 352 8.77 2.47 10.09
N ASN A 353 8.88 1.41 10.88
CA ASN A 353 7.81 0.46 11.11
C ASN A 353 7.60 0.33 12.62
N ALA A 354 6.65 1.09 13.15
CA ALA A 354 6.43 1.28 14.57
C ALA A 354 5.05 0.76 15.00
N ASP A 355 4.95 0.24 16.21
CA ASP A 355 3.63 -0.04 16.81
C ASP A 355 3.02 1.25 17.41
N GLY A 356 3.85 2.19 17.86
CA GLY A 356 3.48 3.55 18.24
C GLY A 356 3.57 4.56 17.10
N ASP A 357 3.85 5.80 17.42
CA ASP A 357 4.00 6.90 16.47
C ASP A 357 5.31 6.73 15.65
N GLY A 358 5.28 7.12 14.38
CA GLY A 358 6.49 7.08 13.55
C GLY A 358 7.52 8.10 14.08
N ILE A 359 7.06 9.33 14.29
CA ILE A 359 7.79 10.39 14.99
C ILE A 359 6.88 10.97 16.06
N GLN A 360 7.35 10.98 17.31
CA GLN A 360 6.75 11.63 18.45
C GLN A 360 7.67 12.76 18.93
N ALA A 361 7.13 13.98 18.99
CA ALA A 361 7.85 15.13 19.51
C ALA A 361 6.99 15.89 20.54
N GLU A 362 7.49 16.03 21.77
CA GLU A 362 6.82 16.80 22.83
C GLU A 362 6.81 18.33 22.57
N ARG A 363 7.47 18.78 21.49
CA ARG A 363 7.36 20.13 20.94
C ARG A 363 7.20 20.13 19.42
N ASN A 364 8.27 20.41 18.67
CA ASN A 364 8.18 20.69 17.25
C ASN A 364 8.78 19.58 16.41
N VAL A 365 8.13 19.27 15.30
CA VAL A 365 8.76 18.52 14.21
C VAL A 365 9.09 19.48 13.08
N THR A 366 10.37 19.58 12.71
CA THR A 366 10.82 20.37 11.56
C THR A 366 11.49 19.48 10.53
N ILE A 367 10.90 19.38 9.34
CA ILE A 367 11.42 18.58 8.23
C ILE A 367 11.76 19.52 7.06
N ALA A 368 13.05 19.56 6.68
CA ALA A 368 13.51 20.36 5.57
C ALA A 368 13.40 19.63 4.23
N ASP A 369 13.87 18.37 4.17
CA ASP A 369 13.89 17.49 3.00
C ASP A 369 14.16 16.03 3.41
N GLY A 370 14.08 15.07 2.49
CA GLY A 370 14.37 13.65 2.71
C GLY A 370 13.37 12.69 2.09
N ASP A 371 13.61 11.39 2.20
CA ASP A 371 12.70 10.31 1.81
C ASP A 371 12.19 9.59 3.07
N PHE A 372 10.88 9.49 3.23
CA PHE A 372 10.21 8.98 4.43
C PHE A 372 9.19 7.90 4.07
N VAL A 373 9.33 6.71 4.65
CA VAL A 373 8.38 5.60 4.47
C VAL A 373 7.97 5.09 5.84
N PHE A 374 6.77 5.45 6.30
CA PHE A 374 6.31 5.16 7.65
C PHE A 374 5.06 4.27 7.65
N THR A 375 5.10 3.24 8.48
CA THR A 375 3.96 2.38 8.80
C THR A 375 3.80 2.36 10.32
N THR A 376 2.62 2.71 10.82
CA THR A 376 2.37 2.85 12.27
C THR A 376 1.13 2.10 12.74
N GLY A 377 1.07 1.76 14.04
CA GLY A 377 -0.11 1.15 14.67
C GLY A 377 -0.23 -0.37 14.55
N GLY A 378 0.87 -1.08 14.32
CA GLY A 378 0.92 -2.56 14.33
C GLY A 378 1.76 -3.19 13.24
N GLY A 379 2.65 -2.42 12.60
CA GLY A 379 3.45 -2.92 11.50
C GLY A 379 4.71 -3.70 11.93
N SER A 380 5.16 -3.59 13.20
CA SER A 380 6.44 -4.18 13.63
C SER A 380 6.46 -5.71 13.65
N GLY A 381 5.30 -6.36 13.45
CA GLY A 381 5.11 -7.81 13.53
C GLY A 381 5.11 -8.35 14.96
N ASN A 382 5.13 -7.47 15.96
CA ASN A 382 5.11 -7.82 17.37
C ASN A 382 3.66 -8.04 17.86
N THR A 383 3.44 -8.97 18.78
CA THR A 383 2.09 -9.41 19.20
C THR A 383 1.35 -8.42 20.13
N ALA A 384 1.79 -7.16 20.19
CA ALA A 384 1.11 -6.12 20.95
C ALA A 384 -0.22 -5.77 20.27
N ALA A 385 -1.21 -5.32 21.05
CA ALA A 385 -2.46 -4.85 20.47
C ALA A 385 -2.17 -3.63 19.59
N ALA A 386 -2.67 -3.63 18.36
CA ALA A 386 -2.57 -2.50 17.44
C ALA A 386 -2.96 -1.19 18.16
N ASN A 387 -2.04 -0.22 18.19
CA ASN A 387 -2.33 1.09 18.75
C ASN A 387 -3.14 1.88 17.72
N ALA A 388 -4.46 1.93 17.91
CA ALA A 388 -5.36 2.66 17.04
C ALA A 388 -5.12 4.18 17.03
N SER A 389 -4.31 4.72 17.96
CA SER A 389 -3.97 6.15 18.05
C SER A 389 -2.60 6.52 17.45
N ALA A 390 -1.94 5.53 16.83
CA ALA A 390 -0.59 5.67 16.30
C ALA A 390 -0.57 6.49 15.00
N LYS A 391 0.16 7.60 15.04
CA LYS A 391 0.29 8.59 13.98
C LYS A 391 1.59 8.45 13.21
N GLY A 392 1.59 8.86 11.95
CA GLY A 392 2.83 8.89 11.15
C GLY A 392 3.84 9.88 11.70
N VAL A 393 3.44 11.14 11.84
CA VAL A 393 4.26 12.23 12.40
C VAL A 393 3.43 13.04 13.39
N LYS A 394 3.93 13.24 14.60
CA LYS A 394 3.26 14.00 15.65
C LYS A 394 4.16 15.05 16.30
N GLY A 395 3.62 16.25 16.43
CA GLY A 395 4.25 17.37 17.14
C GLY A 395 3.28 18.09 18.07
N ALA A 396 3.59 18.13 19.37
CA ALA A 396 2.71 18.70 20.38
C ALA A 396 2.61 20.25 20.35
N ALA A 397 3.63 20.95 19.84
CA ALA A 397 3.63 22.41 19.68
C ALA A 397 3.40 22.85 18.22
N GLY A 398 3.94 22.10 17.27
CA GLY A 398 3.79 22.40 15.85
C GLY A 398 4.54 21.46 14.92
N ILE A 399 4.14 21.46 13.65
CA ILE A 399 4.83 20.73 12.58
C ILE A 399 5.14 21.70 11.43
N SER A 400 6.39 21.66 10.93
CA SER A 400 6.81 22.41 9.74
C SER A 400 7.49 21.49 8.74
N ILE A 401 6.81 21.25 7.61
CA ILE A 401 7.32 20.48 6.47
C ILE A 401 7.71 21.47 5.37
N LYS A 402 8.98 21.51 4.97
CA LYS A 402 9.46 22.38 3.89
C LYS A 402 9.58 21.67 2.54
N GLY A 403 9.80 20.35 2.57
CA GLY A 403 10.10 19.51 1.41
C GLY A 403 10.19 18.03 1.80
N GLY A 404 10.71 17.20 0.90
CA GLY A 404 10.83 15.76 1.07
C GLY A 404 9.71 14.95 0.41
N LYS A 405 9.92 13.63 0.32
CA LYS A 405 8.98 12.64 -0.20
C LYS A 405 8.50 11.76 0.95
N PHE A 406 7.20 11.75 1.21
CA PHE A 406 6.58 10.97 2.26
C PHE A 406 5.69 9.89 1.67
N THR A 407 5.73 8.70 2.25
CA THR A 407 4.78 7.61 2.04
C THR A 407 4.39 7.11 3.42
N ILE A 408 3.22 7.51 3.90
CA ILE A 408 2.79 7.24 5.28
C ILE A 408 1.50 6.42 5.24
N SER A 409 1.50 5.31 5.99
CA SER A 409 0.32 4.52 6.31
C SER A 409 0.16 4.46 7.83
N SER A 410 -0.85 5.11 8.38
CA SER A 410 -1.08 5.21 9.83
C SER A 410 -2.39 4.57 10.28
N ALA A 411 -2.41 4.12 11.54
CA ALA A 411 -3.63 3.64 12.18
C ALA A 411 -4.55 4.78 12.63
N ASP A 412 -3.97 5.92 12.98
CA ASP A 412 -4.65 7.17 13.26
C ASP A 412 -4.24 8.19 12.19
N ASP A 413 -3.95 9.44 12.55
CA ASP A 413 -3.55 10.44 11.56
C ASP A 413 -2.18 10.23 10.92
N ALA A 414 -2.05 10.55 9.63
CA ALA A 414 -0.75 10.46 8.98
C ALA A 414 0.20 11.59 9.43
N VAL A 415 -0.32 12.81 9.58
CA VAL A 415 0.41 13.96 10.15
C VAL A 415 -0.50 14.70 11.13
N HIS A 416 -0.12 14.75 12.41
CA HIS A 416 -0.92 15.34 13.49
C HIS A 416 -0.16 16.42 14.26
N SER A 417 -0.76 17.59 14.46
CA SER A 417 -0.23 18.57 15.41
C SER A 417 -1.26 19.02 16.44
N ASN A 418 -0.89 19.02 17.72
CA ASN A 418 -1.72 19.66 18.76
C ASN A 418 -1.64 21.20 18.69
N GLY A 419 -0.82 21.76 17.79
CA GLY A 419 -0.63 23.18 17.56
C GLY A 419 -0.81 23.53 16.09
N ALA A 420 0.10 24.33 15.53
CA ALA A 420 0.04 24.73 14.13
C ALA A 420 0.80 23.77 13.21
N LEU A 421 0.27 23.51 12.02
CA LEU A 421 0.89 22.68 10.99
C LEU A 421 1.12 23.50 9.72
N THR A 422 2.33 23.49 9.19
CA THR A 422 2.67 24.18 7.93
C THR A 422 3.34 23.25 6.94
N VAL A 423 2.83 23.20 5.72
CA VAL A 423 3.41 22.49 4.57
C VAL A 423 3.82 23.50 3.51
N ASN A 424 5.13 23.70 3.29
CA ASN A 424 5.64 24.62 2.28
C ASN A 424 5.96 23.96 0.93
N GLY A 425 6.05 22.64 0.88
CA GLY A 425 6.43 21.86 -0.30
C GLY A 425 6.63 20.38 0.01
N GLY A 426 7.13 19.63 -0.97
CA GLY A 426 7.34 18.18 -0.88
C GLY A 426 6.29 17.36 -1.65
N THR A 427 6.43 16.03 -1.62
CA THR A 427 5.48 15.07 -2.17
C THR A 427 5.00 14.16 -1.04
N LEU A 428 3.75 14.30 -0.63
CA LEU A 428 3.16 13.56 0.48
C LEU A 428 2.14 12.56 -0.07
N ALA A 429 2.44 11.27 -0.03
CA ALA A 429 1.49 10.19 -0.29
C ALA A 429 1.01 9.63 1.05
N LEU A 430 -0.24 9.87 1.41
CA LEU A 430 -0.78 9.63 2.75
C LEU A 430 -1.98 8.67 2.69
N SER A 431 -2.00 7.76 3.66
CA SER A 431 -3.13 6.89 3.96
C SER A 431 -3.28 6.78 5.48
N SER A 432 -4.47 7.01 6.00
CA SER A 432 -4.79 6.92 7.42
C SER A 432 -6.08 6.13 7.61
N SER A 433 -6.34 5.69 8.85
CA SER A 433 -7.68 5.21 9.22
C SER A 433 -8.53 6.30 9.87
N ASP A 434 -7.88 7.35 10.40
CA ASP A 434 -8.51 8.64 10.75
C ASP A 434 -8.06 9.70 9.72
N ASP A 435 -7.55 10.87 10.10
CA ASP A 435 -7.33 11.97 9.15
C ASP A 435 -5.95 11.91 8.49
N ALA A 436 -5.84 12.34 7.23
CA ALA A 436 -4.50 12.35 6.63
C ALA A 436 -3.65 13.50 7.19
N ILE A 437 -4.21 14.69 7.35
CA ILE A 437 -3.53 15.84 7.95
C ILE A 437 -4.45 16.49 8.99
N HIS A 438 -4.06 16.43 10.24
CA HIS A 438 -4.82 16.96 11.37
C HIS A 438 -4.02 18.03 12.13
N ALA A 439 -4.67 19.13 12.50
CA ALA A 439 -4.13 20.03 13.52
C ALA A 439 -5.21 20.64 14.42
N GLU A 440 -4.97 20.60 15.73
CA GLU A 440 -5.84 21.30 16.70
C GLU A 440 -5.76 22.82 16.58
N GLY A 441 -4.70 23.35 15.95
CA GLY A 441 -4.53 24.74 15.59
C GLY A 441 -4.77 25.03 14.11
N SER A 442 -3.96 25.91 13.54
CA SER A 442 -4.08 26.28 12.11
C SER A 442 -3.27 25.35 11.21
N ILE A 443 -3.84 24.98 10.07
CA ILE A 443 -3.14 24.34 8.95
C ILE A 443 -2.86 25.38 7.88
N GLU A 444 -1.61 25.49 7.45
CA GLU A 444 -1.19 26.33 6.32
C GLU A 444 -0.46 25.49 5.26
N ILE A 445 -1.03 25.38 4.06
CA ILE A 445 -0.43 24.68 2.92
C ILE A 445 -0.02 25.71 1.88
N ASN A 446 1.28 25.95 1.74
CA ASN A 446 1.85 26.91 0.80
C ASN A 446 2.24 26.30 -0.56
N GLY A 447 2.32 24.98 -0.66
CA GLY A 447 2.67 24.26 -1.90
C GLY A 447 2.94 22.78 -1.69
N GLY A 448 3.45 22.11 -2.73
CA GLY A 448 3.74 20.66 -2.73
C GLY A 448 2.73 19.83 -3.53
N VAL A 449 2.97 18.53 -3.60
CA VAL A 449 2.06 17.53 -4.15
C VAL A 449 1.56 16.68 -2.98
N ILE A 450 0.29 16.76 -2.64
CA ILE A 450 -0.32 16.02 -1.53
C ILE A 450 -1.34 15.07 -2.13
N LYS A 451 -1.11 13.76 -2.00
CA LYS A 451 -2.01 12.71 -2.47
C LYS A 451 -2.46 11.88 -1.27
N ILE A 452 -3.71 12.08 -0.87
CA ILE A 452 -4.38 11.32 0.17
C ILE A 452 -5.19 10.23 -0.52
N ALA A 453 -4.74 8.98 -0.36
CA ALA A 453 -5.36 7.83 -1.03
C ALA A 453 -6.56 7.27 -0.27
N ARG A 454 -6.58 7.45 1.06
CA ARG A 454 -7.70 7.12 1.95
C ARG A 454 -7.51 7.80 3.30
N ALA A 455 -8.58 8.37 3.84
CA ALA A 455 -8.66 8.87 5.20
C ALA A 455 -10.14 8.95 5.66
N SER A 456 -10.38 9.17 6.95
CA SER A 456 -11.70 9.58 7.46
C SER A 456 -12.03 10.95 6.88
N GLU A 457 -11.26 11.98 7.26
CA GLU A 457 -11.21 13.27 6.59
C GLU A 457 -9.87 13.48 5.89
N GLY A 458 -9.85 14.25 4.80
CA GLY A 458 -8.59 14.54 4.13
C GLY A 458 -7.69 15.48 4.95
N ILE A 459 -8.20 16.66 5.28
CA ILE A 459 -7.47 17.70 6.01
C ILE A 459 -8.41 18.31 7.04
N GLU A 460 -8.08 18.19 8.33
CA GLU A 460 -8.87 18.72 9.46
C GLU A 460 -8.07 19.76 10.26
N GLY A 461 -8.68 20.91 10.56
CA GLY A 461 -8.14 21.81 11.59
C GLY A 461 -9.02 23.00 11.95
N GLU A 462 -8.59 23.81 12.93
CA GLU A 462 -9.38 24.97 13.41
C GLU A 462 -9.45 26.07 12.34
N ILE A 463 -8.33 26.39 11.69
CA ILE A 463 -8.28 27.32 10.55
C ILE A 463 -7.41 26.69 9.47
N ILE A 464 -7.98 26.53 8.28
CA ILE A 464 -7.24 25.95 7.14
C ILE A 464 -6.99 27.04 6.11
N THR A 465 -5.73 27.24 5.75
CA THR A 465 -5.29 28.14 4.68
C THR A 465 -4.51 27.38 3.61
N VAL A 466 -5.01 27.38 2.38
CA VAL A 466 -4.33 26.82 1.21
C VAL A 466 -3.88 27.94 0.28
N ASN A 467 -2.57 28.16 0.23
CA ASN A 467 -1.92 29.14 -0.62
C ASN A 467 -1.33 28.55 -1.92
N GLY A 468 -1.47 27.25 -2.17
CA GLY A 468 -1.03 26.61 -3.40
C GLY A 468 -0.80 25.10 -3.25
N GLY A 469 -0.30 24.47 -4.30
CA GLY A 469 -0.03 23.02 -4.35
C GLY A 469 -0.95 22.26 -5.29
N GLU A 470 -0.63 20.98 -5.48
CA GLU A 470 -1.47 19.98 -6.15
C GLU A 470 -1.95 19.01 -5.07
N ILE A 471 -3.24 19.05 -4.76
CA ILE A 471 -3.84 18.31 -3.64
C ILE A 471 -4.89 17.38 -4.23
N SER A 472 -4.75 16.08 -3.97
CA SER A 472 -5.72 15.05 -4.36
C SER A 472 -6.17 14.32 -3.10
N ILE A 473 -7.47 14.26 -2.85
CA ILE A 473 -8.04 13.71 -1.62
C ILE A 473 -9.07 12.64 -1.96
N VAL A 474 -8.95 11.49 -1.30
CA VAL A 474 -10.00 10.49 -1.19
C VAL A 474 -10.28 10.28 0.30
N SER A 475 -11.50 10.63 0.73
CA SER A 475 -11.91 10.54 2.13
C SER A 475 -13.30 9.89 2.27
N SER A 476 -13.55 9.25 3.42
CA SER A 476 -14.85 8.61 3.69
C SER A 476 -15.89 9.55 4.29
N ASP A 477 -15.46 10.65 4.90
CA ASP A 477 -16.31 11.78 5.30
C ASP A 477 -15.88 13.01 4.50
N ASP A 478 -15.54 14.13 5.14
CA ASP A 478 -15.24 15.39 4.45
C ASP A 478 -13.86 15.40 3.78
N GLY A 479 -13.73 16.13 2.67
CA GLY A 479 -12.45 16.30 1.98
C GLY A 479 -11.51 17.23 2.75
N ILE A 480 -12.00 18.45 3.03
CA ILE A 480 -11.35 19.44 3.88
C ILE A 480 -12.38 19.90 4.90
N ASP A 481 -12.12 19.70 6.19
CA ASP A 481 -12.96 20.20 7.28
C ASP A 481 -12.22 21.25 8.12
N ALA A 482 -12.66 22.50 8.00
CA ALA A 482 -12.22 23.58 8.88
C ALA A 482 -13.26 23.83 9.98
N ARG A 483 -12.97 23.47 11.24
CA ARG A 483 -13.88 23.77 12.38
C ARG A 483 -14.22 25.26 12.49
N GLY A 484 -13.26 26.12 12.13
CA GLY A 484 -13.41 27.56 11.96
C GLY A 484 -13.50 27.98 10.49
N SER A 485 -12.51 28.72 10.00
CA SER A 485 -12.55 29.32 8.65
C SER A 485 -11.64 28.59 7.66
N LEU A 486 -12.10 28.49 6.40
CA LEU A 486 -11.33 27.96 5.28
C LEU A 486 -10.97 29.09 4.31
N THR A 487 -9.68 29.29 4.05
CA THR A 487 -9.19 30.24 3.04
C THR A 487 -8.36 29.54 1.98
N ILE A 488 -8.72 29.71 0.71
CA ILE A 488 -7.95 29.20 -0.43
C ILE A 488 -7.58 30.37 -1.33
N THR A 489 -6.28 30.59 -1.54
CA THR A 489 -5.81 31.70 -2.39
C THR A 489 -5.49 31.23 -3.82
N GLN A 490 -5.00 30.01 -4.00
CA GLN A 490 -4.68 29.34 -5.27
C GLN A 490 -4.42 27.83 -5.04
N GLY A 491 -4.16 27.07 -6.11
CA GLY A 491 -3.85 25.63 -6.07
C GLY A 491 -4.62 24.82 -7.11
N THR A 492 -4.29 23.54 -7.25
CA THR A 492 -5.11 22.53 -7.93
C THR A 492 -5.59 21.54 -6.86
N ILE A 493 -6.90 21.44 -6.64
CA ILE A 493 -7.47 20.64 -5.56
C ILE A 493 -8.53 19.71 -6.14
N ASN A 494 -8.29 18.40 -6.06
CA ASN A 494 -9.18 17.35 -6.51
C ASN A 494 -9.65 16.56 -5.30
N ILE A 495 -10.96 16.48 -5.06
CA ILE A 495 -11.52 15.83 -3.87
C ILE A 495 -12.58 14.83 -4.30
N GLN A 496 -12.50 13.64 -3.73
CA GLN A 496 -13.54 12.61 -3.73
C GLN A 496 -13.86 12.29 -2.27
N SER A 497 -15.02 12.73 -1.79
CA SER A 497 -15.41 12.64 -0.38
C SER A 497 -16.72 11.88 -0.19
N GLY A 498 -16.85 11.17 0.93
CA GLY A 498 -18.12 10.57 1.35
C GLY A 498 -19.09 11.59 1.99
N GLY A 499 -18.54 12.67 2.55
CA GLY A 499 -19.23 13.85 3.05
C GLY A 499 -19.07 15.05 2.12
N ASP A 500 -19.08 16.25 2.69
CA ASP A 500 -18.87 17.52 1.99
C ASP A 500 -17.44 17.55 1.40
N ALA A 501 -17.29 17.99 0.15
CA ALA A 501 -15.94 18.06 -0.43
C ALA A 501 -15.09 19.15 0.28
N MET A 502 -15.72 20.26 0.66
CA MET A 502 -15.14 21.27 1.52
C MET A 502 -16.17 21.79 2.53
N GLN A 503 -15.79 21.79 3.81
CA GLN A 503 -16.62 22.21 4.92
C GLN A 503 -15.89 23.26 5.77
N ALA A 504 -16.64 24.26 6.25
CA ALA A 504 -16.17 25.17 7.28
C ALA A 504 -17.26 25.56 8.30
N GLY A 505 -16.92 25.54 9.59
CA GLY A 505 -17.78 25.98 10.70
C GLY A 505 -17.93 27.50 10.83
N ALA A 506 -17.21 28.29 10.02
CA ALA A 506 -17.33 29.75 9.93
C ALA A 506 -17.37 30.21 8.46
N ASP A 507 -16.41 31.03 8.03
CA ASP A 507 -16.36 31.60 6.69
C ASP A 507 -15.50 30.76 5.73
N VAL A 508 -15.95 30.65 4.48
CA VAL A 508 -15.14 30.14 3.36
C VAL A 508 -14.76 31.29 2.45
N LEU A 509 -13.47 31.46 2.17
CA LEU A 509 -12.94 32.45 1.22
C LEU A 509 -12.06 31.79 0.16
N ILE A 510 -12.52 31.80 -1.10
CA ILE A 510 -11.74 31.29 -2.24
C ILE A 510 -11.39 32.45 -3.19
N SER A 511 -10.09 32.68 -3.42
CA SER A 511 -9.63 33.78 -4.29
C SER A 511 -9.34 33.34 -5.73
N ALA A 512 -8.72 32.17 -5.92
CA ALA A 512 -8.40 31.55 -7.21
C ALA A 512 -8.05 30.06 -7.01
N GLY A 513 -7.81 29.33 -8.10
CA GLY A 513 -7.42 27.91 -8.11
C GLY A 513 -8.13 27.10 -9.19
N ASN A 514 -7.80 25.82 -9.30
CA ASN A 514 -8.53 24.82 -10.08
C ASN A 514 -9.08 23.76 -9.11
N PHE A 515 -10.36 23.46 -9.21
CA PHE A 515 -11.07 22.62 -8.26
C PHE A 515 -11.88 21.56 -9.03
N ASP A 516 -11.70 20.29 -8.68
CA ASP A 516 -12.55 19.19 -9.12
C ASP A 516 -13.08 18.47 -7.88
N LEU A 517 -14.33 18.77 -7.52
CA LEU A 517 -14.93 18.41 -6.24
C LEU A 517 -16.08 17.45 -6.47
N ILE A 518 -15.92 16.22 -6.00
CA ILE A 518 -16.92 15.15 -6.10
C ILE A 518 -17.30 14.77 -4.67
N SER A 519 -18.50 15.11 -4.25
CA SER A 519 -19.06 14.68 -2.97
C SER A 519 -20.07 13.55 -3.19
N ALA A 520 -20.23 12.67 -2.18
CA ALA A 520 -21.09 11.49 -2.30
C ALA A 520 -22.47 11.82 -2.87
N GLY A 521 -22.96 10.96 -3.78
CA GLY A 521 -24.29 11.02 -4.39
C GLY A 521 -24.50 12.04 -5.54
N GLY A 522 -23.43 12.67 -6.04
CA GLY A 522 -23.41 13.29 -7.36
C GLY A 522 -23.62 12.28 -8.52
N SER A 523 -23.61 12.75 -9.77
CA SER A 523 -23.78 11.89 -10.96
C SER A 523 -22.72 10.79 -11.10
N LEU A 524 -21.56 11.02 -10.49
CA LEU A 524 -20.45 10.09 -10.32
C LEU A 524 -20.47 9.56 -8.87
N SER A 525 -21.36 8.62 -8.56
CA SER A 525 -21.44 8.01 -7.21
C SER A 525 -20.30 7.00 -7.00
N ILE A 526 -19.27 7.35 -6.23
CA ILE A 526 -18.09 6.48 -5.98
C ILE A 526 -18.06 5.90 -4.54
N ILE A 527 -18.69 6.55 -3.54
CA ILE A 527 -18.62 6.13 -2.12
C ILE A 527 -20.00 6.31 -1.46
N GLY A 528 -20.31 5.53 -0.41
CA GLY A 528 -21.62 5.35 0.24
C GLY A 528 -22.52 6.59 0.30
N ARG A 529 -23.82 6.41 -0.01
CA ARG A 529 -24.78 7.51 -0.16
C ARG A 529 -24.98 8.30 1.14
N ASN A 530 -24.44 9.52 1.18
CA ASN A 530 -25.00 10.61 1.97
C ASN A 530 -25.69 11.59 1.02
N ASP A 531 -27.02 11.50 0.92
CA ASP A 531 -27.83 12.32 0.01
C ASP A 531 -27.82 13.83 0.40
N SER A 532 -27.07 14.23 1.44
CA SER A 532 -26.93 15.62 1.92
C SER A 532 -25.53 16.22 1.69
N ALA A 533 -24.64 15.50 1.03
CA ALA A 533 -23.26 15.93 0.82
C ALA A 533 -23.13 17.05 -0.22
N LYS A 534 -22.46 18.13 0.16
CA LYS A 534 -22.33 19.38 -0.61
C LYS A 534 -20.95 19.50 -1.24
N GLY A 535 -20.87 20.30 -2.30
CA GLY A 535 -19.58 20.63 -2.91
C GLY A 535 -18.74 21.52 -1.99
N ILE A 536 -19.29 22.67 -1.60
CA ILE A 536 -18.63 23.60 -0.68
C ILE A 536 -19.67 24.11 0.32
N LYS A 537 -19.40 23.97 1.62
CA LYS A 537 -20.30 24.41 2.70
C LYS A 537 -19.61 25.36 3.68
N ALA A 538 -20.30 26.45 4.02
CA ALA A 538 -19.88 27.42 5.03
C ALA A 538 -21.00 27.76 6.01
N ALA A 539 -20.78 27.60 7.30
CA ALA A 539 -21.81 27.88 8.32
C ALA A 539 -22.10 29.39 8.52
N VAL A 540 -21.26 30.31 8.03
CA VAL A 540 -21.48 31.77 8.19
C VAL A 540 -21.55 32.51 6.86
N SER A 541 -20.46 32.58 6.11
CA SER A 541 -20.46 33.23 4.79
C SER A 541 -19.47 32.57 3.85
N LEU A 542 -19.87 32.46 2.59
CA LEU A 542 -19.06 31.89 1.53
C LEU A 542 -18.77 32.98 0.49
N THR A 543 -17.48 33.26 0.27
CA THR A 543 -17.03 34.25 -0.73
C THR A 543 -16.09 33.61 -1.75
N ILE A 544 -16.45 33.66 -3.04
CA ILE A 544 -15.59 33.25 -4.15
C ILE A 544 -15.26 34.45 -5.04
N LYS A 545 -13.98 34.73 -5.26
CA LYS A 545 -13.51 35.84 -6.11
C LYS A 545 -13.05 35.40 -7.49
N GLY A 546 -12.67 34.14 -7.66
CA GLY A 546 -12.08 33.60 -8.89
C GLY A 546 -11.73 32.12 -8.77
N GLY A 547 -11.25 31.52 -9.86
CA GLY A 547 -10.90 30.10 -9.97
C GLY A 547 -11.72 29.35 -11.02
N THR A 548 -11.35 28.11 -11.29
CA THR A 548 -12.07 27.17 -12.15
C THR A 548 -12.60 26.03 -11.30
N PHE A 549 -13.90 25.79 -11.30
CA PHE A 549 -14.56 24.80 -10.47
C PHE A 549 -15.31 23.81 -11.35
N ARG A 550 -15.10 22.52 -11.09
CA ARG A 550 -15.97 21.43 -11.44
C ARG A 550 -16.50 20.85 -10.13
N ILE A 551 -17.81 20.85 -9.93
CA ILE A 551 -18.44 20.36 -8.70
C ILE A 551 -19.53 19.38 -9.10
N ASP A 552 -19.48 18.16 -8.54
CA ASP A 552 -20.53 17.15 -8.60
C ASP A 552 -20.94 16.77 -7.18
N SER A 553 -22.14 17.16 -6.75
CA SER A 553 -22.62 16.97 -5.38
C SER A 553 -24.02 16.35 -5.30
N ALA A 554 -24.29 15.54 -4.27
CA ALA A 554 -25.65 15.02 -4.01
C ALA A 554 -26.64 16.10 -3.63
N ASP A 555 -26.17 17.08 -2.88
CA ASP A 555 -26.96 18.20 -2.39
C ASP A 555 -26.42 19.46 -3.08
N ASP A 556 -26.43 20.59 -2.39
CA ASP A 556 -25.98 21.86 -2.96
C ASP A 556 -24.52 21.86 -3.44
N ALA A 557 -24.29 22.40 -4.63
CA ALA A 557 -22.91 22.59 -5.11
C ALA A 557 -22.17 23.65 -4.28
N ILE A 558 -22.87 24.72 -3.90
CA ILE A 558 -22.35 25.79 -3.05
C ILE A 558 -23.40 26.14 -2.00
N HIS A 559 -23.07 25.95 -0.73
CA HIS A 559 -23.97 26.18 0.40
C HIS A 559 -23.39 27.15 1.41
N SER A 560 -24.23 28.08 1.89
CA SER A 560 -23.97 28.76 3.15
C SER A 560 -25.24 29.00 3.95
N ASP A 561 -25.18 28.75 5.27
CA ASP A 561 -26.26 29.11 6.20
C ASP A 561 -26.48 30.64 6.29
N GLY A 562 -25.48 31.44 5.89
CA GLY A 562 -25.59 32.89 5.82
C GLY A 562 -25.51 33.43 4.39
N LYS A 563 -24.44 34.17 4.07
CA LYS A 563 -24.35 34.91 2.80
C LYS A 563 -23.41 34.21 1.82
N VAL A 564 -23.88 34.01 0.59
CA VAL A 564 -23.02 33.65 -0.54
C VAL A 564 -22.69 34.87 -1.39
N THR A 565 -21.41 35.13 -1.64
CA THR A 565 -20.91 36.21 -2.50
C THR A 565 -19.93 35.66 -3.54
N ILE A 566 -20.31 35.64 -4.82
CA ILE A 566 -19.45 35.24 -5.92
C ILE A 566 -19.17 36.47 -6.79
N THR A 567 -17.89 36.82 -6.97
CA THR A 567 -17.45 38.03 -7.71
C THR A 567 -16.61 37.73 -8.95
N GLY A 568 -16.35 36.45 -9.22
CA GLY A 568 -15.62 35.96 -10.39
C GLY A 568 -15.41 34.45 -10.32
N GLY A 569 -14.84 33.87 -11.38
CA GLY A 569 -14.59 32.42 -11.51
C GLY A 569 -15.39 31.77 -12.64
N SER A 570 -14.99 30.56 -13.03
CA SER A 570 -15.66 29.71 -14.00
C SER A 570 -16.12 28.43 -13.30
N PHE A 571 -17.41 28.13 -13.34
CA PHE A 571 -18.01 27.01 -12.63
C PHE A 571 -18.68 26.07 -13.62
N THR A 572 -18.49 24.77 -13.41
CA THR A 572 -19.16 23.67 -14.08
C THR A 572 -19.80 22.83 -12.99
N LEU A 573 -21.08 23.03 -12.73
CA LEU A 573 -21.76 22.54 -11.52
C LEU A 573 -22.79 21.47 -11.89
N LEU A 574 -22.79 20.38 -11.14
CA LEU A 574 -23.74 19.29 -11.20
C LEU A 574 -24.17 19.02 -9.75
N THR A 575 -25.46 19.11 -9.48
CA THR A 575 -25.99 19.14 -8.11
C THR A 575 -27.30 18.37 -8.07
N GLY A 576 -27.56 17.69 -6.95
CA GLY A 576 -28.85 17.05 -6.71
C GLY A 576 -29.89 17.94 -6.03
N ASP A 577 -29.52 19.12 -5.53
CA ASP A 577 -30.47 20.13 -5.02
C ASP A 577 -30.15 21.56 -5.54
N ASP A 578 -29.79 22.53 -4.69
CA ASP A 578 -29.55 23.90 -5.12
C ASP A 578 -28.16 24.04 -5.75
N THR A 579 -28.08 24.71 -6.91
CA THR A 579 -26.78 25.12 -7.45
C THR A 579 -26.03 26.04 -6.48
N ILE A 580 -26.75 26.99 -5.87
CA ILE A 580 -26.20 27.90 -4.87
C ILE A 580 -27.27 28.18 -3.82
N HIS A 581 -27.04 27.72 -2.60
CA HIS A 581 -27.86 28.01 -1.44
C HIS A 581 -27.21 29.07 -0.55
N GLY A 582 -28.00 30.08 -0.15
CA GLY A 582 -27.56 31.10 0.80
C GLY A 582 -28.70 31.47 1.75
N GLY A 583 -28.59 31.09 3.02
CA GLY A 583 -29.67 31.24 4.01
C GLY A 583 -30.13 32.69 4.24
N ASN A 584 -29.25 33.69 4.04
CA ASN A 584 -29.58 35.11 4.11
C ASN A 584 -29.75 35.76 2.74
N SER A 585 -28.72 35.64 1.89
CA SER A 585 -28.71 36.25 0.55
C SER A 585 -27.65 35.62 -0.34
N VAL A 586 -27.94 35.54 -1.63
CA VAL A 586 -27.01 35.14 -2.68
C VAL A 586 -26.71 36.35 -3.58
N ALA A 587 -25.43 36.66 -3.79
CA ALA A 587 -24.98 37.71 -4.68
C ALA A 587 -23.91 37.18 -5.65
N VAL A 588 -24.25 37.07 -6.93
CA VAL A 588 -23.34 36.62 -8.00
C VAL A 588 -23.08 37.76 -8.98
N THR A 589 -21.82 38.11 -9.19
CA THR A 589 -21.37 39.15 -10.11
C THR A 589 -20.16 38.65 -10.89
N SER A 590 -20.13 38.85 -12.21
CA SER A 590 -18.98 38.56 -13.07
C SER A 590 -18.46 37.10 -13.11
N ALA A 591 -19.14 36.14 -12.49
CA ALA A 591 -18.82 34.72 -12.60
C ALA A 591 -19.46 34.10 -13.84
N VAL A 592 -18.77 33.13 -14.44
CA VAL A 592 -19.30 32.28 -15.51
C VAL A 592 -19.75 30.98 -14.86
N ILE A 593 -21.06 30.76 -14.73
CA ILE A 593 -21.61 29.54 -14.16
C ILE A 593 -22.27 28.74 -15.28
N LYS A 594 -21.70 27.59 -15.60
CA LYS A 594 -22.32 26.53 -16.40
C LYS A 594 -22.88 25.52 -15.43
N ILE A 595 -24.20 25.53 -15.26
CA ILE A 595 -24.89 24.42 -14.61
C ILE A 595 -24.90 23.31 -15.66
N LEU A 596 -24.10 22.28 -15.43
CA LEU A 596 -24.42 21.00 -16.00
C LEU A 596 -25.66 20.58 -15.24
N ASN A 597 -26.83 20.80 -15.82
CA ASN A 597 -27.89 19.85 -15.55
C ASN A 597 -27.24 18.49 -15.83
N ALA A 598 -27.53 17.47 -15.01
CA ALA A 598 -27.40 16.12 -15.53
C ALA A 598 -28.02 16.21 -16.95
N PRO A 599 -27.37 15.76 -18.04
CA PRO A 599 -27.84 16.14 -19.38
C PRO A 599 -29.28 15.65 -19.66
N ASP A 600 -29.85 14.94 -18.70
CA ASP A 600 -31.27 14.82 -18.40
C ASP A 600 -32.18 15.99 -18.79
N ASP A 601 -31.79 17.25 -18.58
CA ASP A 601 -32.67 18.39 -18.80
C ASP A 601 -32.26 19.24 -19.99
N LEU A 602 -32.39 18.62 -21.17
CA LEU A 602 -32.88 19.35 -22.33
C LEU A 602 -34.39 19.58 -22.13
N GLU A 603 -34.73 20.72 -21.52
CA GLU A 603 -36.10 21.08 -21.15
C GLU A 603 -37.02 21.15 -22.38
N GLU A 604 -38.10 20.36 -22.40
CA GLU A 604 -39.24 20.67 -23.25
C GLU A 604 -39.99 21.88 -22.67
N GLY A 605 -39.62 23.09 -23.10
CA GLY A 605 -40.45 24.27 -22.85
C GLY A 605 -41.89 24.06 -23.39
N PRO A 606 -42.92 24.63 -22.74
CA PRO A 606 -44.29 24.54 -23.23
C PRO A 606 -44.38 25.17 -24.63
N TRP A 607 -44.71 24.35 -25.64
CA TRP A 607 -44.80 24.80 -27.03
C TRP A 607 -46.25 24.89 -27.50
N ASP A 608 -46.52 25.87 -28.36
CA ASP A 608 -47.84 26.10 -28.90
C ASP A 608 -48.04 25.30 -30.19
N SER A 609 -49.00 24.35 -30.16
CA SER A 609 -49.41 23.56 -31.32
C SER A 609 -49.83 24.38 -32.54
N SER A 610 -50.22 25.65 -32.35
CA SER A 610 -50.58 26.58 -33.41
C SER A 610 -49.39 27.12 -34.21
N THR A 611 -48.16 26.95 -33.70
CA THR A 611 -46.93 27.49 -34.28
C THR A 611 -46.10 26.47 -35.08
N VAL A 612 -46.61 25.24 -35.23
CA VAL A 612 -45.90 24.18 -35.96
C VAL A 612 -45.82 24.50 -37.45
N VAL A 613 -44.61 24.36 -37.99
CA VAL A 613 -44.37 24.41 -39.43
C VAL A 613 -44.43 22.98 -39.98
N ASP A 614 -45.43 22.68 -40.79
CA ASP A 614 -45.52 21.37 -41.45
C ASP A 614 -44.58 21.34 -42.66
N VAL A 615 -43.76 20.29 -42.73
CA VAL A 615 -42.87 19.94 -43.83
C VAL A 615 -43.35 18.62 -44.42
N HIS A 616 -43.94 18.68 -45.60
CA HIS A 616 -44.52 17.52 -46.27
C HIS A 616 -43.63 17.05 -47.42
N LEU A 617 -43.19 15.79 -47.35
CA LEU A 617 -42.28 15.14 -48.27
C LEU A 617 -43.10 14.37 -49.35
N LYS A 618 -42.92 14.75 -50.63
CA LYS A 618 -43.75 14.32 -51.78
C LYS A 618 -42.95 13.56 -52.84
N GLY A 619 -42.20 12.55 -52.41
CA GLY A 619 -41.30 11.75 -53.24
C GLY A 619 -40.04 12.53 -53.63
N ASN A 620 -40.14 13.40 -54.63
CA ASN A 620 -39.00 14.14 -55.19
C ASN A 620 -39.07 15.66 -54.92
N SER A 621 -40.01 16.09 -54.08
CA SER A 621 -40.22 17.50 -53.75
C SER A 621 -40.63 17.66 -52.28
N ILE A 622 -40.46 18.86 -51.74
CA ILE A 622 -40.79 19.21 -50.36
C ILE A 622 -41.73 20.42 -50.37
N GLU A 623 -42.77 20.38 -49.55
CA GLU A 623 -43.71 21.48 -49.33
C GLU A 623 -43.64 21.92 -47.87
N VAL A 624 -43.66 23.24 -47.61
CA VAL A 624 -43.65 23.82 -46.25
C VAL A 624 -44.87 24.73 -46.05
N SER A 625 -45.55 24.62 -44.91
CA SER A 625 -46.75 25.43 -44.60
C SER A 625 -46.45 26.92 -44.44
N ALA A 626 -45.20 27.27 -44.10
CA ALA A 626 -44.67 28.63 -44.06
C ALA A 626 -43.21 28.66 -44.55
N SER A 627 -42.92 29.54 -45.51
CA SER A 627 -41.58 29.70 -46.12
C SER A 627 -40.58 30.49 -45.25
N ARG A 628 -41.03 30.96 -44.08
CA ARG A 628 -40.22 31.45 -42.97
C ARG A 628 -40.83 30.79 -41.74
N PRO A 629 -40.11 29.97 -40.96
CA PRO A 629 -38.65 29.78 -40.85
C PRO A 629 -37.95 28.64 -41.66
N ALA A 630 -38.66 27.88 -42.52
CA ALA A 630 -38.07 26.80 -43.32
C ALA A 630 -38.01 27.12 -44.83
N TYR A 631 -36.88 26.82 -45.49
CA TYR A 631 -36.64 27.12 -46.91
C TYR A 631 -36.40 25.85 -47.73
N VAL A 632 -37.13 25.67 -48.82
CA VAL A 632 -36.94 24.54 -49.74
C VAL A 632 -36.02 24.95 -50.90
N SER A 633 -34.99 24.15 -51.16
CA SER A 633 -34.10 24.27 -52.30
C SER A 633 -33.96 22.91 -52.98
N GLY A 634 -34.76 22.67 -54.03
CA GLY A 634 -34.82 21.38 -54.70
C GLY A 634 -35.36 20.29 -53.77
N ASN A 635 -34.55 19.27 -53.54
CA ASN A 635 -34.83 18.15 -52.64
C ASN A 635 -34.29 18.35 -51.20
N LYS A 636 -33.95 19.59 -50.83
CA LYS A 636 -33.46 19.92 -49.49
C LYS A 636 -34.38 20.92 -48.80
N VAL A 637 -34.65 20.71 -47.52
CA VAL A 637 -35.26 21.73 -46.64
C VAL A 637 -34.20 22.24 -45.66
N MET A 638 -34.10 23.56 -45.54
CA MET A 638 -33.16 24.26 -44.68
C MET A 638 -33.94 24.98 -43.58
N ILE A 639 -33.82 24.51 -42.35
CA ILE A 639 -34.38 25.11 -41.14
C ILE A 639 -33.36 26.13 -40.61
N ARG A 640 -33.76 27.40 -40.58
CA ARG A 640 -32.88 28.54 -40.25
C ARG A 640 -33.24 29.27 -38.96
N SER A 641 -34.27 28.82 -38.26
CA SER A 641 -34.70 29.40 -36.98
C SER A 641 -35.10 28.32 -35.98
N ALA A 642 -34.99 28.65 -34.69
CA ALA A 642 -35.57 27.85 -33.61
C ALA A 642 -37.08 27.66 -33.80
N GLY A 643 -37.65 26.58 -33.24
CA GLY A 643 -39.08 26.27 -33.34
C GLY A 643 -39.39 24.82 -33.68
N THR A 644 -40.69 24.54 -33.88
CA THR A 644 -41.20 23.17 -34.06
C THR A 644 -41.61 22.90 -35.51
N TYR A 645 -41.10 21.81 -36.07
CA TYR A 645 -41.28 21.41 -37.46
C TYR A 645 -41.81 19.98 -37.52
N ARG A 646 -42.99 19.77 -38.11
CA ARG A 646 -43.58 18.43 -38.28
C ARG A 646 -43.26 17.89 -39.66
N ILE A 647 -42.54 16.78 -39.71
CA ILE A 647 -42.09 16.13 -40.93
C ILE A 647 -43.01 14.93 -41.22
N THR A 648 -43.59 14.89 -42.42
CA THR A 648 -44.50 13.82 -42.85
C THR A 648 -44.24 13.41 -44.31
N GLY A 649 -44.54 12.16 -44.67
CA GLY A 649 -44.47 11.67 -46.05
C GLY A 649 -43.09 11.11 -46.43
N THR A 650 -42.82 10.96 -47.73
CA THR A 650 -41.62 10.30 -48.26
C THR A 650 -40.75 11.26 -49.07
N LEU A 651 -39.44 11.26 -48.86
CA LEU A 651 -38.41 11.89 -49.69
C LEU A 651 -37.45 10.81 -50.19
N ASN A 652 -37.47 10.53 -51.50
CA ASN A 652 -36.72 9.41 -52.10
C ASN A 652 -35.22 9.67 -52.16
N ASP A 653 -34.83 10.93 -52.30
CA ASP A 653 -33.44 11.36 -52.30
C ASP A 653 -33.38 12.84 -51.92
N GLY A 654 -32.91 13.18 -50.73
CA GLY A 654 -32.86 14.56 -50.25
C GLY A 654 -32.51 14.70 -48.77
N GLN A 655 -32.53 15.94 -48.25
CA GLN A 655 -32.04 16.24 -46.90
C GLN A 655 -32.96 17.19 -46.11
N ILE A 656 -33.05 16.96 -44.81
CA ILE A 656 -33.50 17.93 -43.80
C ILE A 656 -32.26 18.50 -43.14
N ILE A 657 -32.04 19.80 -43.32
CA ILE A 657 -30.85 20.48 -42.85
C ILE A 657 -31.23 21.51 -41.79
N VAL A 658 -30.67 21.38 -40.59
CA VAL A 658 -30.81 22.38 -39.52
C VAL A 658 -29.54 23.22 -39.46
N ASN A 659 -29.68 24.53 -39.62
CA ASN A 659 -28.56 25.47 -39.60
C ASN A 659 -29.03 26.85 -39.14
N THR A 660 -29.30 26.95 -37.84
CA THR A 660 -29.76 28.16 -37.15
C THR A 660 -28.65 28.72 -36.25
N LYS A 661 -28.75 30.02 -35.94
CA LYS A 661 -27.92 30.70 -34.93
C LYS A 661 -28.77 31.18 -33.75
N ASP A 662 -30.06 30.86 -33.75
CA ASP A 662 -30.99 31.24 -32.70
C ASP A 662 -30.65 30.46 -31.42
N SER A 663 -30.79 31.11 -30.27
CA SER A 663 -30.54 30.55 -28.93
C SER A 663 -31.74 29.77 -28.40
N GLY A 664 -32.24 28.81 -29.17
CA GLY A 664 -33.39 27.99 -28.77
C GLY A 664 -33.51 26.70 -29.59
N ALA A 665 -34.23 25.73 -29.03
CA ALA A 665 -34.33 24.39 -29.60
C ALA A 665 -35.01 24.37 -30.98
N VAL A 666 -34.51 23.50 -31.85
CA VAL A 666 -35.19 23.08 -33.08
C VAL A 666 -35.81 21.71 -32.83
N LYS A 667 -37.14 21.64 -32.78
CA LYS A 667 -37.86 20.39 -32.58
C LYS A 667 -38.34 19.82 -33.91
N LEU A 668 -37.86 18.63 -34.27
CA LEU A 668 -38.30 17.86 -35.44
C LEU A 668 -39.27 16.77 -34.99
N ILE A 669 -40.57 16.97 -35.25
CA ILE A 669 -41.59 15.94 -35.04
C ILE A 669 -41.62 15.03 -36.25
N LEU A 670 -41.15 13.79 -36.12
CA LEU A 670 -41.22 12.79 -37.18
C LEU A 670 -42.54 12.03 -37.06
N ALA A 671 -43.40 12.19 -38.08
CA ALA A 671 -44.74 11.59 -38.13
C ALA A 671 -44.96 10.89 -39.48
N ASN A 672 -44.62 9.60 -39.55
CA ASN A 672 -44.57 8.82 -40.79
C ASN A 672 -43.66 9.46 -41.85
N ALA A 673 -42.50 9.96 -41.41
CA ALA A 673 -41.47 10.52 -42.28
C ALA A 673 -40.56 9.40 -42.81
N GLN A 674 -40.37 9.32 -44.12
CA GLN A 674 -39.44 8.41 -44.77
C GLN A 674 -38.44 9.21 -45.60
N ILE A 675 -37.17 9.21 -45.23
CA ILE A 675 -36.17 10.11 -45.79
C ILE A 675 -34.97 9.29 -46.24
N SER A 676 -34.74 9.27 -47.55
CA SER A 676 -33.53 8.69 -48.15
C SER A 676 -32.63 9.78 -48.71
N CYS A 677 -31.32 9.60 -48.64
CA CYS A 677 -30.34 10.45 -49.32
C CYS A 677 -29.21 9.61 -49.88
N SER A 678 -29.02 9.62 -51.19
CA SER A 678 -28.09 8.72 -51.88
C SER A 678 -26.61 9.08 -51.69
N ASN A 679 -26.32 10.30 -51.25
CA ASN A 679 -24.96 10.86 -51.25
C ASN A 679 -24.60 11.72 -50.03
N ASN A 680 -25.43 11.72 -48.98
CA ASN A 680 -25.20 12.50 -47.76
C ASN A 680 -26.12 12.03 -46.63
N ALA A 681 -26.07 12.68 -45.46
CA ALA A 681 -26.97 12.42 -44.34
C ALA A 681 -28.39 12.94 -44.61
N PRO A 682 -29.44 12.10 -44.55
CA PRO A 682 -30.82 12.54 -44.69
C PRO A 682 -31.28 13.57 -43.66
N ILE A 683 -30.83 13.47 -42.40
CA ILE A 683 -31.02 14.49 -41.37
C ILE A 683 -29.64 15.01 -40.97
N TYR A 684 -29.38 16.28 -41.24
CA TYR A 684 -28.08 16.91 -41.01
C TYR A 684 -28.22 18.23 -40.22
N VAL A 685 -27.78 18.21 -38.97
CA VAL A 685 -27.70 19.41 -38.13
C VAL A 685 -26.29 19.99 -38.22
N LEU A 686 -26.14 21.11 -38.95
CA LEU A 686 -24.88 21.83 -39.06
C LEU A 686 -24.63 22.74 -37.86
N ALA A 687 -25.70 23.37 -37.37
CA ALA A 687 -25.67 24.32 -36.26
C ALA A 687 -27.09 24.51 -35.72
N ALA A 688 -27.23 24.38 -34.42
CA ALA A 688 -28.34 24.84 -33.60
C ALA A 688 -27.82 25.01 -32.18
N ASP A 689 -28.60 25.62 -31.30
CA ASP A 689 -28.33 25.57 -29.86
C ASP A 689 -28.58 24.15 -29.33
N GLU A 690 -29.71 23.56 -29.75
CA GLU A 690 -30.12 22.20 -29.41
C GLU A 690 -31.09 21.66 -30.47
N VAL A 691 -31.10 20.34 -30.68
CA VAL A 691 -32.09 19.66 -31.54
C VAL A 691 -32.82 18.54 -30.80
N ILE A 692 -34.15 18.61 -30.84
CA ILE A 692 -35.04 17.57 -30.31
C ILE A 692 -35.68 16.83 -31.48
N ILE A 693 -35.46 15.52 -31.59
CA ILE A 693 -36.17 14.63 -32.51
C ILE A 693 -37.29 13.94 -31.73
N GLN A 694 -38.52 14.36 -31.98
CA GLN A 694 -39.72 13.78 -31.39
C GLN A 694 -40.32 12.72 -32.31
N LEU A 695 -40.46 11.50 -31.83
CA LEU A 695 -41.12 10.40 -32.51
C LEU A 695 -42.62 10.43 -32.19
N GLU A 696 -43.44 10.83 -33.17
CA GLU A 696 -44.89 10.90 -33.01
C GLU A 696 -45.46 9.51 -32.70
N ALA A 697 -46.31 9.42 -31.68
CA ALA A 697 -46.86 8.17 -31.20
C ALA A 697 -47.62 7.41 -32.32
N GLY A 698 -47.40 6.09 -32.41
CA GLY A 698 -48.08 5.23 -33.39
C GLY A 698 -47.60 5.39 -34.84
N THR A 699 -46.53 6.16 -35.08
CA THR A 699 -45.94 6.34 -36.42
C THR A 699 -44.67 5.52 -36.60
N GLU A 700 -44.35 5.21 -37.86
CA GLU A 700 -43.08 4.60 -38.26
C GLU A 700 -42.29 5.56 -39.15
N ASN A 701 -41.11 5.96 -38.67
CA ASN A 701 -40.22 6.89 -39.34
C ASN A 701 -38.99 6.13 -39.84
N ILE A 702 -38.58 6.36 -41.08
CA ILE A 702 -37.47 5.64 -41.74
C ILE A 702 -36.45 6.66 -42.24
N VAL A 703 -35.20 6.49 -41.86
CA VAL A 703 -34.08 7.31 -42.29
C VAL A 703 -33.01 6.41 -42.90
N THR A 704 -32.58 6.68 -44.14
CA THR A 704 -31.60 5.85 -44.84
C THR A 704 -30.66 6.70 -45.68
N ASP A 705 -29.36 6.63 -45.40
CA ASP A 705 -28.36 7.30 -46.22
C ASP A 705 -27.85 6.40 -47.37
N GLY A 706 -26.88 6.91 -48.13
CA GLY A 706 -26.20 6.21 -49.21
C GLY A 706 -24.89 5.60 -48.74
N SER A 707 -24.35 4.63 -49.47
CA SER A 707 -23.08 3.99 -49.13
C SER A 707 -21.83 4.82 -49.45
N ALA A 708 -22.00 6.06 -49.94
CA ALA A 708 -20.91 6.97 -50.27
C ALA A 708 -21.38 8.41 -50.10
N TYR A 709 -20.60 9.25 -49.42
CA TYR A 709 -20.93 10.65 -49.21
C TYR A 709 -20.18 11.56 -50.18
N VAL A 710 -20.84 12.65 -50.58
CA VAL A 710 -20.23 13.75 -51.34
C VAL A 710 -20.05 14.93 -50.41
N PHE A 711 -18.79 15.20 -50.05
CA PHE A 711 -18.43 16.28 -49.15
C PHE A 711 -18.18 17.62 -49.86
N ALA A 712 -18.27 18.71 -49.10
CA ALA A 712 -17.91 20.05 -49.59
C ALA A 712 -16.39 20.24 -49.80
N SER A 713 -15.57 19.40 -49.17
CA SER A 713 -14.10 19.40 -49.26
C SER A 713 -13.58 17.95 -49.24
N PRO A 714 -12.50 17.63 -49.97
CA PRO A 714 -11.95 16.27 -50.01
C PRO A 714 -11.38 15.77 -48.66
N ASN A 715 -11.15 16.67 -47.71
CA ASN A 715 -10.64 16.33 -46.38
C ASN A 715 -11.72 16.38 -45.29
N ALA A 716 -12.99 16.57 -45.65
CA ALA A 716 -14.06 16.53 -44.68
C ALA A 716 -14.42 15.08 -44.36
N ASP A 717 -14.59 14.81 -43.07
CA ASP A 717 -15.00 13.55 -42.47
C ASP A 717 -16.46 13.58 -41.99
N GLU A 718 -17.17 14.69 -42.23
CA GLU A 718 -18.53 14.95 -41.75
C GLU A 718 -19.47 15.46 -42.85
N PRO A 719 -20.77 15.10 -42.80
CA PRO A 719 -21.40 14.20 -41.83
C PRO A 719 -20.97 12.74 -42.01
N ASN A 720 -21.02 11.94 -40.94
CA ASN A 720 -20.66 10.51 -40.95
C ASN A 720 -21.77 9.61 -40.38
N ALA A 721 -23.03 10.06 -40.38
CA ALA A 721 -24.15 9.26 -39.92
C ALA A 721 -25.43 9.57 -40.70
N ALA A 722 -26.36 8.61 -40.78
CA ALA A 722 -27.65 8.83 -41.43
C ALA A 722 -28.50 9.91 -40.70
N VAL A 723 -28.37 9.97 -39.38
CA VAL A 723 -28.80 11.13 -38.57
C VAL A 723 -27.55 11.71 -37.93
N PHE A 724 -27.10 12.87 -38.42
CA PHE A 724 -25.85 13.48 -37.96
C PHE A 724 -26.07 14.89 -37.40
N SER A 725 -25.45 15.16 -36.26
CA SER A 725 -25.45 16.47 -35.62
C SER A 725 -24.07 16.95 -35.19
N ARG A 726 -23.86 18.26 -35.33
CA ARG A 726 -22.70 18.99 -34.77
C ARG A 726 -22.96 19.63 -33.41
N THR A 727 -24.13 19.38 -32.83
CA THR A 727 -24.60 19.93 -31.56
C THR A 727 -25.37 18.85 -30.80
N ASP A 728 -25.66 19.09 -29.51
CA ASP A 728 -26.47 18.20 -28.68
C ASP A 728 -27.80 17.78 -29.35
N VAL A 729 -28.13 16.49 -29.25
CA VAL A 729 -29.38 15.92 -29.77
C VAL A 729 -30.14 15.16 -28.69
N LYS A 730 -31.44 15.45 -28.54
CA LYS A 730 -32.39 14.63 -27.79
C LYS A 730 -33.29 13.84 -28.73
N ILE A 731 -33.47 12.54 -28.46
CA ILE A 731 -34.51 11.72 -29.07
C ILE A 731 -35.55 11.37 -28.00
N THR A 732 -36.82 11.61 -28.30
CA THR A 732 -37.94 11.35 -27.39
C THR A 732 -39.21 10.99 -28.16
N GLY A 733 -40.26 10.58 -27.46
CA GLY A 733 -41.52 10.13 -28.03
C GLY A 733 -41.60 8.63 -28.25
N SER A 734 -42.82 8.10 -28.33
CA SER A 734 -43.09 6.65 -28.35
C SER A 734 -43.21 6.03 -29.76
N GLY A 735 -43.04 6.83 -30.82
CA GLY A 735 -43.01 6.33 -32.20
C GLY A 735 -41.82 5.42 -32.50
N LEU A 736 -41.88 4.73 -33.65
CA LEU A 736 -40.77 3.91 -34.16
C LEU A 736 -39.87 4.75 -35.06
N LEU A 737 -38.56 4.73 -34.80
CA LEU A 737 -37.52 5.24 -35.69
C LEU A 737 -36.66 4.09 -36.20
N ARG A 738 -36.64 3.89 -37.52
CA ARG A 738 -35.71 2.98 -38.21
C ARG A 738 -34.63 3.78 -38.90
N VAL A 739 -33.37 3.54 -38.54
CA VAL A 739 -32.21 4.19 -39.15
C VAL A 739 -31.36 3.15 -39.85
N THR A 740 -30.94 3.43 -41.09
CA THR A 740 -29.99 2.62 -41.84
C THR A 740 -28.82 3.50 -42.29
N GLY A 741 -27.68 3.37 -41.61
CA GLY A 741 -26.40 3.99 -41.93
C GLY A 741 -25.55 3.09 -42.81
N LYS A 742 -25.63 3.27 -44.13
CA LYS A 742 -24.85 2.54 -45.13
C LYS A 742 -23.47 3.12 -45.37
N TYR A 743 -23.24 4.37 -44.98
CA TYR A 743 -21.93 5.00 -45.10
C TYR A 743 -21.02 4.67 -43.92
N ASN A 744 -21.47 4.98 -42.71
CA ASN A 744 -20.73 4.78 -41.46
C ASN A 744 -21.72 4.54 -40.30
N ASP A 745 -21.95 5.54 -39.45
CA ASP A 745 -22.75 5.41 -38.24
C ASP A 745 -24.25 5.48 -38.53
N GLY A 746 -25.07 4.94 -37.63
CA GLY A 746 -26.51 5.12 -37.68
C GLY A 746 -26.93 6.54 -37.27
N ILE A 747 -26.71 6.84 -35.99
CA ILE A 747 -27.05 8.14 -35.38
C ILE A 747 -25.79 8.67 -34.68
N ALA A 748 -25.36 9.88 -35.01
CA ALA A 748 -24.18 10.47 -34.37
C ALA A 748 -24.36 11.96 -34.03
N SER A 749 -23.81 12.35 -32.88
CA SER A 749 -23.58 13.73 -32.46
C SER A 749 -22.10 13.96 -32.19
N LYS A 750 -21.58 15.12 -32.62
CA LYS A 750 -20.22 15.58 -32.26
C LYS A 750 -20.10 16.08 -30.83
N ASP A 751 -21.25 16.42 -30.24
CA ASP A 751 -21.37 16.76 -28.83
C ASP A 751 -22.13 15.62 -28.15
N GLY A 752 -23.10 15.93 -27.29
CA GLY A 752 -23.93 14.99 -26.56
C GLY A 752 -25.08 14.38 -27.36
N LEU A 753 -25.53 13.20 -26.93
CA LEU A 753 -26.74 12.56 -27.41
C LEU A 753 -27.53 11.97 -26.24
N ILE A 754 -28.80 12.34 -26.12
CA ILE A 754 -29.73 11.80 -25.11
C ILE A 754 -30.87 11.06 -25.80
N ILE A 755 -31.11 9.83 -25.37
CA ILE A 755 -32.32 9.05 -25.68
C ILE A 755 -33.17 9.03 -24.41
N GLU A 756 -34.23 9.83 -24.41
CA GLU A 756 -35.15 9.88 -23.28
C GLU A 756 -36.09 8.67 -23.27
N ASN A 757 -36.66 8.34 -24.44
CA ASN A 757 -37.47 7.14 -24.67
C ASN A 757 -37.68 6.91 -26.19
N GLY A 758 -38.44 5.87 -26.54
CA GLY A 758 -38.87 5.57 -27.91
C GLY A 758 -38.58 4.13 -28.34
N ILE A 759 -38.98 3.79 -29.56
CA ILE A 759 -38.61 2.51 -30.19
C ILE A 759 -37.64 2.82 -31.32
N ILE A 760 -36.37 2.47 -31.15
CA ILE A 760 -35.30 2.86 -32.07
C ILE A 760 -34.63 1.59 -32.60
N ALA A 761 -34.63 1.43 -33.91
CA ALA A 761 -33.98 0.32 -34.61
C ALA A 761 -32.91 0.85 -35.56
N VAL A 762 -31.65 0.47 -35.35
CA VAL A 762 -30.51 0.97 -36.13
C VAL A 762 -29.79 -0.19 -36.82
N ASN A 763 -29.53 -0.05 -38.11
CA ASN A 763 -28.54 -0.87 -38.83
C ASN A 763 -27.44 0.05 -39.35
N SER A 764 -26.18 -0.20 -39.02
CA SER A 764 -25.04 0.64 -39.42
C SER A 764 -23.88 -0.20 -39.93
N VAL A 765 -23.06 0.38 -40.81
CA VAL A 765 -21.80 -0.24 -41.28
C VAL A 765 -20.71 -0.12 -40.23
N ASP A 766 -20.69 0.99 -39.49
CA ASP A 766 -19.77 1.25 -38.39
C ASP A 766 -20.57 1.31 -37.08
N ASP A 767 -20.55 2.43 -36.34
CA ASP A 767 -21.17 2.51 -35.02
C ASP A 767 -22.70 2.67 -35.08
N GLY A 768 -23.40 2.10 -34.11
CA GLY A 768 -24.87 2.20 -34.03
C GLY A 768 -25.33 3.60 -33.65
N ILE A 769 -25.11 3.97 -32.39
CA ILE A 769 -25.47 5.27 -31.83
C ILE A 769 -24.26 5.85 -31.12
N ARG A 770 -23.89 7.07 -31.51
CA ARG A 770 -22.70 7.76 -30.99
C ARG A 770 -23.03 9.16 -30.49
N GLY A 771 -22.78 9.41 -29.22
CA GLY A 771 -22.71 10.75 -28.67
C GLY A 771 -21.28 11.00 -28.25
N LYS A 772 -20.52 11.75 -29.06
CA LYS A 772 -19.07 11.87 -28.87
C LYS A 772 -18.72 12.36 -27.46
N ASP A 773 -19.39 13.41 -26.99
CA ASP A 773 -19.15 13.97 -25.65
C ASP A 773 -19.80 13.13 -24.56
N TYR A 774 -21.00 12.64 -24.81
CA TYR A 774 -21.68 11.69 -23.94
C TYR A 774 -22.84 11.05 -24.68
N LEU A 775 -23.15 9.82 -24.27
CA LEU A 775 -24.37 9.13 -24.69
C LEU A 775 -25.18 8.76 -23.45
N ILE A 776 -26.36 9.36 -23.31
CA ILE A 776 -27.27 9.10 -22.19
C ILE A 776 -28.52 8.39 -22.69
N ILE A 777 -28.86 7.28 -22.06
CA ILE A 777 -30.08 6.52 -22.33
C ILE A 777 -30.88 6.46 -21.03
N LYS A 778 -31.95 7.24 -20.96
CA LYS A 778 -32.89 7.21 -19.83
C LYS A 778 -33.83 6.01 -19.92
N GLY A 779 -34.18 5.60 -21.14
CA GLY A 779 -35.17 4.54 -21.39
C GLY A 779 -35.44 4.28 -22.86
N GLY A 780 -36.48 3.47 -23.12
CA GLY A 780 -36.89 3.10 -24.48
C GLY A 780 -36.54 1.66 -24.86
N LYS A 781 -36.89 1.27 -26.08
CA LYS A 781 -36.57 -0.03 -26.69
C LYS A 781 -35.62 0.18 -27.87
N LEU A 782 -34.38 -0.24 -27.70
CA LEU A 782 -33.32 -0.07 -28.69
C LEU A 782 -32.98 -1.44 -29.30
N THR A 783 -32.87 -1.49 -30.63
CA THR A 783 -32.43 -2.68 -31.38
C THR A 783 -31.38 -2.26 -32.38
N ILE A 784 -30.12 -2.59 -32.12
CA ILE A 784 -28.97 -2.08 -32.86
C ILE A 784 -28.21 -3.25 -33.50
N ASN A 785 -27.91 -3.12 -34.78
CA ASN A 785 -27.03 -4.01 -35.52
C ASN A 785 -25.93 -3.17 -36.18
N ALA A 786 -24.73 -3.23 -35.62
CA ALA A 786 -23.60 -2.37 -35.98
C ALA A 786 -22.41 -3.22 -36.45
N GLY A 787 -21.70 -2.76 -37.49
CA GLY A 787 -20.43 -3.38 -37.89
C GLY A 787 -19.28 -2.97 -36.98
N GLY A 788 -19.33 -1.77 -36.41
CA GLY A 788 -18.47 -1.27 -35.33
C GLY A 788 -19.13 -1.47 -33.97
N ASP A 789 -19.11 -0.43 -33.14
CA ASP A 789 -19.63 -0.46 -31.77
C ASP A 789 -21.14 -0.21 -31.73
N GLY A 790 -21.85 -0.80 -30.77
CA GLY A 790 -23.29 -0.58 -30.60
C GLY A 790 -23.63 0.83 -30.12
N LEU A 791 -23.13 1.17 -28.94
CA LEU A 791 -23.28 2.45 -28.26
C LEU A 791 -21.90 3.04 -27.97
N LYS A 792 -21.69 4.32 -28.29
CA LYS A 792 -20.35 4.91 -28.23
C LYS A 792 -20.31 6.34 -27.70
N ALA A 793 -19.31 6.63 -26.87
CA ALA A 793 -18.86 7.97 -26.53
C ALA A 793 -17.32 8.02 -26.54
N ASP A 794 -16.74 8.91 -27.33
CA ASP A 794 -15.31 8.85 -27.67
C ASP A 794 -14.59 10.21 -27.68
N ASN A 795 -15.02 11.14 -26.82
CA ASN A 795 -14.29 12.38 -26.57
C ASN A 795 -13.05 12.14 -25.71
N THR A 796 -11.88 12.22 -26.35
CA THR A 796 -10.55 12.11 -25.73
C THR A 796 -9.95 13.45 -25.28
N LEU A 797 -10.58 14.57 -25.63
CA LEU A 797 -10.03 15.92 -25.40
C LEU A 797 -10.39 16.48 -24.02
N ASN A 798 -11.42 15.93 -23.38
CA ASN A 798 -11.88 16.37 -22.07
C ASN A 798 -12.24 15.14 -21.22
N ALA A 799 -11.50 14.93 -20.13
CA ALA A 799 -11.69 13.82 -19.19
C ALA A 799 -13.06 13.82 -18.48
N SER A 800 -13.79 14.93 -18.50
CA SER A 800 -15.16 15.03 -18.00
C SER A 800 -16.24 14.56 -19.00
N LEU A 801 -15.85 14.26 -20.24
CA LEU A 801 -16.70 13.82 -21.34
C LEU A 801 -16.28 12.41 -21.78
N GLY A 802 -16.82 11.91 -22.89
CA GLY A 802 -16.54 10.58 -23.42
C GLY A 802 -17.20 9.44 -22.64
N TYR A 803 -18.27 9.72 -21.89
CA TYR A 803 -18.94 8.72 -21.06
C TYR A 803 -20.25 8.20 -21.67
N VAL A 804 -20.61 6.97 -21.31
CA VAL A 804 -21.92 6.39 -21.61
C VAL A 804 -22.67 6.19 -20.30
N ARG A 805 -23.90 6.73 -20.20
CA ARG A 805 -24.77 6.55 -19.04
C ARG A 805 -26.10 5.94 -19.45
N ILE A 806 -26.51 4.88 -18.75
CA ILE A 806 -27.74 4.14 -19.03
C ILE A 806 -28.53 3.98 -17.73
N GLU A 807 -29.69 4.62 -17.67
CA GLU A 807 -30.53 4.58 -16.48
C GLU A 807 -31.53 3.42 -16.55
N ASN A 808 -32.09 3.18 -17.73
CA ASN A 808 -33.04 2.12 -17.98
C ASN A 808 -33.20 1.85 -19.48
N GLY A 809 -34.00 0.84 -19.84
CA GLY A 809 -34.37 0.53 -21.22
C GLY A 809 -34.38 -0.96 -21.52
N SER A 810 -34.87 -1.32 -22.71
CA SER A 810 -34.70 -2.65 -23.29
C SER A 810 -33.77 -2.54 -24.49
N ILE A 811 -32.52 -2.97 -24.32
CA ILE A 811 -31.41 -2.71 -25.24
C ILE A 811 -30.94 -4.04 -25.80
N ASN A 812 -31.11 -4.21 -27.11
CA ASN A 812 -30.65 -5.39 -27.84
C ASN A 812 -29.60 -4.95 -28.86
N ILE A 813 -28.37 -5.44 -28.74
CA ILE A 813 -27.25 -5.04 -29.57
C ILE A 813 -26.59 -6.27 -30.18
N VAL A 814 -26.40 -6.23 -31.49
CA VAL A 814 -25.45 -7.08 -32.21
C VAL A 814 -24.39 -6.17 -32.79
N ALA A 815 -23.15 -6.30 -32.33
CA ALA A 815 -22.03 -5.45 -32.73
C ALA A 815 -20.89 -6.30 -33.30
N GLY A 816 -20.20 -5.78 -34.31
CA GLY A 816 -18.92 -6.34 -34.75
C GLY A 816 -17.79 -5.99 -33.79
N GLY A 817 -17.82 -4.77 -33.24
CA GLY A 817 -16.98 -4.30 -32.15
C GLY A 817 -17.62 -4.48 -30.77
N ASP A 818 -17.47 -3.50 -29.90
CA ASP A 818 -17.98 -3.51 -28.53
C ASP A 818 -19.50 -3.19 -28.52
N ALA A 819 -20.30 -3.81 -27.65
CA ALA A 819 -21.71 -3.41 -27.55
C ALA A 819 -21.87 -2.03 -26.90
N VAL A 820 -21.05 -1.72 -25.89
CA VAL A 820 -20.96 -0.40 -25.26
C VAL A 820 -19.50 0.00 -25.12
N GLN A 821 -19.13 1.17 -25.65
CA GLN A 821 -17.77 1.71 -25.59
C GLN A 821 -17.78 3.15 -25.08
N ALA A 822 -17.04 3.41 -24.00
CA ALA A 822 -16.77 4.75 -23.50
C ALA A 822 -15.26 5.02 -23.45
N GLU A 823 -14.86 6.24 -23.84
CA GLU A 823 -13.48 6.72 -23.65
C GLU A 823 -13.19 7.02 -22.18
N THR A 824 -14.20 7.37 -21.39
CA THR A 824 -14.09 7.49 -19.94
C THR A 824 -14.96 6.43 -19.29
N ASN A 825 -16.07 6.82 -18.66
CA ASN A 825 -16.82 5.95 -17.77
C ASN A 825 -18.04 5.32 -18.45
N VAL A 826 -18.40 4.12 -18.01
CA VAL A 826 -19.72 3.53 -18.25
C VAL A 826 -20.51 3.48 -16.95
N LEU A 827 -21.66 4.16 -16.91
CA LEU A 827 -22.51 4.29 -15.71
C LEU A 827 -23.87 3.65 -15.98
N ILE A 828 -24.19 2.56 -15.30
CA ILE A 828 -25.46 1.84 -15.49
C ILE A 828 -26.23 1.74 -14.18
N THR A 829 -27.42 2.31 -14.12
CA THR A 829 -28.29 2.19 -12.92
C THR A 829 -29.35 1.10 -13.06
N GLY A 830 -29.74 0.75 -14.28
CA GLY A 830 -30.74 -0.27 -14.57
C GLY A 830 -30.92 -0.54 -16.07
N GLY A 831 -31.89 -1.41 -16.39
CA GLY A 831 -32.23 -1.79 -17.76
C GLY A 831 -32.19 -3.30 -18.01
N ASN A 832 -32.57 -3.70 -19.22
CA ASN A 832 -32.53 -5.07 -19.72
C ASN A 832 -31.69 -5.10 -21.01
N PHE A 833 -30.54 -5.76 -20.92
CA PHE A 833 -29.50 -5.80 -21.94
C PHE A 833 -29.37 -7.20 -22.52
N ASN A 834 -29.37 -7.29 -23.85
CA ASN A 834 -29.05 -8.49 -24.59
C ASN A 834 -27.99 -8.13 -25.63
N LEU A 835 -26.74 -8.46 -25.33
CA LEU A 835 -25.55 -7.97 -26.03
C LEU A 835 -24.85 -9.15 -26.70
N THR A 836 -24.66 -9.07 -28.02
CA THR A 836 -23.86 -10.03 -28.78
C THR A 836 -22.78 -9.29 -29.56
N CYS A 837 -21.51 -9.59 -29.27
CA CYS A 837 -20.36 -8.81 -29.75
C CYS A 837 -19.37 -9.73 -30.46
N GLY A 838 -18.80 -9.31 -31.59
CA GLY A 838 -17.78 -10.09 -32.32
C GLY A 838 -18.23 -11.48 -32.79
N GLY A 839 -19.55 -11.74 -32.82
CA GLY A 839 -20.13 -13.05 -33.11
C GLY A 839 -20.28 -13.99 -31.90
N GLY A 840 -19.89 -13.56 -30.70
CA GLY A 840 -20.11 -14.25 -29.43
C GLY A 840 -18.99 -15.20 -28.98
N SER A 841 -19.22 -15.87 -27.86
CA SER A 841 -18.23 -16.61 -27.06
C SER A 841 -17.57 -17.83 -27.70
N THR A 842 -18.01 -18.19 -28.90
CA THR A 842 -17.42 -19.27 -29.69
C THR A 842 -16.45 -18.77 -30.75
N MET A 843 -16.27 -17.45 -30.85
CA MET A 843 -15.42 -16.81 -31.85
C MET A 843 -14.03 -16.52 -31.30
N THR A 844 -13.06 -16.40 -32.19
CA THR A 844 -11.70 -15.93 -31.89
C THR A 844 -11.45 -14.67 -32.70
N LEU A 845 -11.00 -13.61 -32.04
CA LEU A 845 -10.73 -12.33 -32.66
C LEU A 845 -9.34 -12.28 -33.31
N ALA A 846 -9.17 -11.37 -34.27
CA ALA A 846 -7.86 -11.00 -34.77
C ALA A 846 -7.15 -10.11 -33.73
N GLY A 847 -5.83 -10.20 -33.64
CA GLY A 847 -5.06 -9.42 -32.65
C GLY A 847 -5.33 -7.91 -32.75
N GLY A 848 -5.69 -7.31 -31.62
CA GLY A 848 -6.01 -5.88 -31.50
C GLY A 848 -7.46 -5.49 -31.83
N ALA A 849 -8.32 -6.44 -32.19
CA ALA A 849 -9.76 -6.19 -32.26
C ALA A 849 -10.36 -6.19 -30.85
N SER A 850 -11.32 -5.29 -30.61
CA SER A 850 -12.11 -5.20 -29.38
C SER A 850 -13.53 -5.66 -29.71
N ALA A 851 -14.06 -6.65 -28.99
CA ALA A 851 -15.46 -7.05 -29.14
C ALA A 851 -16.11 -7.39 -27.80
N LYS A 852 -15.96 -6.45 -26.87
CA LYS A 852 -16.36 -6.57 -25.47
C LYS A 852 -17.86 -6.30 -25.31
N GLY A 853 -18.46 -6.88 -24.27
CA GLY A 853 -19.86 -6.57 -23.94
C GLY A 853 -20.02 -5.12 -23.50
N ILE A 854 -19.30 -4.74 -22.45
CA ILE A 854 -19.28 -3.39 -21.90
C ILE A 854 -17.82 -2.99 -21.69
N LYS A 855 -17.41 -1.86 -22.27
CA LYS A 855 -16.04 -1.34 -22.18
C LYS A 855 -16.02 0.13 -21.78
N GLY A 856 -15.20 0.46 -20.79
CA GLY A 856 -14.81 1.83 -20.47
C GLY A 856 -13.30 1.89 -20.29
N LYS A 857 -12.61 2.88 -20.88
CA LYS A 857 -11.19 3.08 -20.54
C LYS A 857 -11.00 3.75 -19.17
N GLY A 858 -12.02 4.45 -18.69
CA GLY A 858 -12.17 4.79 -17.29
C GLY A 858 -13.02 3.74 -16.58
N SER A 859 -13.54 4.10 -15.41
CA SER A 859 -14.28 3.18 -14.55
C SER A 859 -15.63 2.71 -15.13
N ILE A 860 -16.05 1.52 -14.72
CA ILE A 860 -17.40 0.99 -14.96
C ILE A 860 -18.13 0.88 -13.62
N VAL A 861 -19.31 1.49 -13.52
CA VAL A 861 -20.17 1.39 -12.34
C VAL A 861 -21.54 0.84 -12.72
N ILE A 862 -21.89 -0.33 -12.18
CA ILE A 862 -23.18 -0.99 -12.41
C ILE A 862 -23.93 -1.09 -11.09
N SER A 863 -25.05 -0.35 -10.98
CA SER A 863 -25.90 -0.36 -9.79
C SER A 863 -27.06 -1.36 -9.85
N GLY A 864 -27.44 -1.79 -11.06
CA GLY A 864 -28.54 -2.71 -11.27
C GLY A 864 -28.81 -3.00 -12.75
N GLY A 865 -29.82 -3.81 -13.02
CA GLY A 865 -30.21 -4.23 -14.37
C GLY A 865 -30.11 -5.74 -14.59
N PHE A 866 -30.53 -6.19 -15.77
CA PHE A 866 -30.36 -7.55 -16.25
C PHE A 866 -29.47 -7.55 -17.50
N PHE A 867 -28.43 -8.36 -17.50
CA PHE A 867 -27.41 -8.42 -18.55
C PHE A 867 -27.27 -9.84 -19.08
N ALA A 868 -27.71 -10.08 -20.32
CA ALA A 868 -27.34 -11.27 -21.08
C ALA A 868 -26.23 -10.87 -22.07
N ILE A 869 -25.00 -11.31 -21.82
CA ILE A 869 -23.82 -10.93 -22.60
C ILE A 869 -23.22 -12.17 -23.28
N ASN A 870 -23.04 -12.08 -24.59
CA ASN A 870 -22.38 -13.07 -25.42
C ASN A 870 -21.29 -12.42 -26.29
N SER A 871 -20.04 -12.41 -25.83
CA SER A 871 -18.94 -11.65 -26.44
C SER A 871 -17.80 -12.55 -26.93
N ALA A 872 -17.11 -12.13 -27.99
CA ALA A 872 -15.92 -12.80 -28.52
C ALA A 872 -14.61 -12.33 -27.85
N ASP A 873 -14.74 -11.40 -26.92
CA ASP A 873 -13.75 -10.76 -26.06
C ASP A 873 -14.42 -10.64 -24.66
N ASP A 874 -13.83 -9.93 -23.71
CA ASP A 874 -14.37 -9.82 -22.34
C ASP A 874 -15.84 -9.37 -22.30
N ALA A 875 -16.61 -9.90 -21.35
CA ALA A 875 -18.00 -9.47 -21.22
C ALA A 875 -18.10 -8.07 -20.58
N VAL A 876 -17.29 -7.78 -19.55
CA VAL A 876 -17.18 -6.46 -18.93
C VAL A 876 -15.70 -6.14 -18.71
N HIS A 877 -15.21 -5.04 -19.26
CA HIS A 877 -13.79 -4.69 -19.21
C HIS A 877 -13.56 -3.20 -18.92
N SER A 878 -12.64 -2.90 -18.00
CA SER A 878 -12.20 -1.54 -17.74
C SER A 878 -10.68 -1.42 -17.79
N ASP A 879 -10.17 -0.38 -18.46
CA ASP A 879 -8.74 -0.03 -18.39
C ASP A 879 -8.39 0.65 -17.03
N ASP A 880 -9.37 0.78 -16.13
CA ASP A 880 -9.22 1.25 -14.75
C ASP A 880 -9.95 0.29 -13.78
N ALA A 881 -11.07 0.71 -13.16
CA ALA A 881 -11.75 -0.03 -12.11
C ALA A 881 -13.20 -0.40 -12.47
N ILE A 882 -13.67 -1.53 -11.96
CA ILE A 882 -15.07 -1.98 -12.07
C ILE A 882 -15.72 -2.04 -10.68
N THR A 883 -16.89 -1.42 -10.53
CA THR A 883 -17.75 -1.54 -9.34
C THR A 883 -19.13 -2.10 -9.71
N VAL A 884 -19.51 -3.22 -9.09
CA VAL A 884 -20.84 -3.84 -9.21
C VAL A 884 -21.57 -3.72 -7.88
N ASN A 885 -22.53 -2.80 -7.79
CA ASN A 885 -23.40 -2.64 -6.63
C ASN A 885 -24.64 -3.54 -6.65
N GLY A 886 -25.00 -4.07 -7.81
CA GLY A 886 -26.15 -4.95 -7.99
C GLY A 886 -26.40 -5.32 -9.45
N GLY A 887 -27.49 -6.04 -9.70
CA GLY A 887 -27.89 -6.52 -11.04
C GLY A 887 -27.85 -8.05 -11.17
N SER A 888 -28.32 -8.55 -12.31
CA SER A 888 -28.32 -9.97 -12.66
C SER A 888 -27.60 -10.14 -14.01
N PHE A 889 -26.57 -10.97 -14.05
CA PHE A 889 -25.69 -11.17 -15.19
C PHE A 889 -25.71 -12.64 -15.60
N VAL A 890 -25.89 -12.87 -16.90
CA VAL A 890 -25.69 -14.14 -17.57
C VAL A 890 -24.65 -13.92 -18.65
N ILE A 891 -23.44 -14.38 -18.39
CA ILE A 891 -22.26 -14.09 -19.20
C ILE A 891 -21.80 -15.36 -19.91
N SER A 892 -21.53 -15.23 -21.20
CA SER A 892 -20.79 -16.20 -22.00
C SER A 892 -19.79 -15.42 -22.85
N THR A 893 -18.51 -15.72 -22.69
CA THR A 893 -17.42 -14.96 -23.31
C THR A 893 -16.32 -15.88 -23.80
N ALA A 894 -15.64 -15.47 -24.87
CA ALA A 894 -14.47 -16.18 -25.38
C ALA A 894 -13.19 -15.82 -24.62
N ASP A 895 -13.16 -14.67 -23.95
CA ASP A 895 -12.08 -14.22 -23.09
C ASP A 895 -12.61 -14.10 -21.65
N ASP A 896 -12.47 -12.98 -20.96
CA ASP A 896 -12.78 -12.94 -19.53
C ASP A 896 -14.23 -12.58 -19.23
N GLY A 897 -14.72 -13.12 -18.11
CA GLY A 897 -16.02 -12.74 -17.58
C GLY A 897 -16.06 -11.27 -17.20
N ILE A 898 -15.22 -10.86 -16.24
CA ILE A 898 -15.10 -9.49 -15.76
C ILE A 898 -13.61 -9.19 -15.57
N HIS A 899 -13.09 -8.19 -16.27
CA HIS A 899 -11.67 -7.84 -16.28
C HIS A 899 -11.46 -6.36 -15.95
N ALA A 900 -10.52 -6.04 -15.06
CA ALA A 900 -10.11 -4.66 -14.83
C ALA A 900 -8.59 -4.53 -14.61
N GLU A 901 -7.99 -3.50 -15.20
CA GLU A 901 -6.54 -3.27 -15.09
C GLU A 901 -6.09 -2.83 -13.68
N THR A 902 -7.00 -2.26 -12.87
CA THR A 902 -6.66 -1.82 -11.50
C THR A 902 -7.40 -2.62 -10.43
N SER A 903 -8.74 -2.60 -10.43
CA SER A 903 -9.51 -3.24 -9.37
C SER A 903 -10.95 -3.60 -9.74
N ILE A 904 -11.47 -4.65 -9.09
CA ILE A 904 -12.87 -5.05 -9.16
C ILE A 904 -13.47 -5.05 -7.75
N THR A 905 -14.57 -4.33 -7.55
CA THR A 905 -15.36 -4.34 -6.32
C THR A 905 -16.77 -4.85 -6.59
N ILE A 906 -17.17 -5.95 -5.94
CA ILE A 906 -18.51 -6.53 -6.03
C ILE A 906 -19.20 -6.38 -4.66
N ASN A 907 -20.09 -5.40 -4.57
CA ASN A 907 -20.88 -5.13 -3.36
C ASN A 907 -22.09 -6.04 -3.26
N ASN A 908 -22.77 -6.32 -4.38
CA ASN A 908 -23.91 -7.23 -4.45
C ASN A 908 -24.22 -7.62 -5.92
N GLY A 909 -25.17 -8.52 -6.14
CA GLY A 909 -25.64 -8.93 -7.48
C GLY A 909 -25.75 -10.44 -7.65
N GLU A 910 -26.34 -10.88 -8.76
CA GLU A 910 -26.36 -12.28 -9.21
C GLU A 910 -25.52 -12.38 -10.48
N ILE A 911 -24.31 -12.91 -10.38
CA ILE A 911 -23.36 -13.01 -11.49
C ILE A 911 -23.22 -14.47 -11.88
N SER A 912 -23.62 -14.83 -13.09
CA SER A 912 -23.51 -16.19 -13.63
C SER A 912 -22.67 -16.18 -14.91
N ILE A 913 -21.38 -16.50 -14.76
CA ILE A 913 -20.44 -16.70 -15.86
C ILE A 913 -20.51 -18.17 -16.27
N THR A 914 -21.12 -18.42 -17.42
CA THR A 914 -21.41 -19.77 -17.91
C THR A 914 -20.31 -20.35 -18.81
N ASN A 915 -19.45 -19.48 -19.34
CA ASN A 915 -18.27 -19.83 -20.14
C ASN A 915 -17.37 -18.59 -20.23
N SER A 916 -16.08 -18.76 -20.02
CA SER A 916 -15.03 -17.74 -20.11
C SER A 916 -13.66 -18.42 -20.29
N TYR A 917 -12.64 -17.66 -20.70
CA TYR A 917 -11.24 -18.08 -20.53
C TYR A 917 -10.92 -17.99 -19.04
N GLU A 918 -10.87 -16.79 -18.47
CA GLU A 918 -10.86 -16.57 -17.02
C GLU A 918 -12.18 -15.98 -16.52
N GLY A 919 -12.54 -16.27 -15.27
CA GLY A 919 -13.80 -15.79 -14.71
C GLY A 919 -13.79 -14.31 -14.34
N ILE A 920 -13.01 -13.96 -13.31
CA ILE A 920 -12.88 -12.60 -12.78
C ILE A 920 -11.39 -12.30 -12.62
N GLU A 921 -10.90 -11.26 -13.28
CA GLU A 921 -9.48 -10.90 -13.30
C GLU A 921 -9.27 -9.43 -12.94
N ALA A 922 -8.42 -9.16 -11.95
CA ALA A 922 -7.83 -7.85 -11.68
C ALA A 922 -6.71 -7.97 -10.65
N PRO A 923 -5.78 -6.99 -10.56
CA PRO A 923 -4.77 -6.97 -9.50
C PRO A 923 -5.38 -6.98 -8.10
N VAL A 924 -6.45 -6.20 -7.88
CA VAL A 924 -7.18 -6.15 -6.60
C VAL A 924 -8.65 -6.49 -6.80
N ILE A 925 -9.12 -7.54 -6.14
CA ILE A 925 -10.52 -7.97 -6.19
C ILE A 925 -11.11 -7.93 -4.78
N THR A 926 -12.23 -7.21 -4.62
CA THR A 926 -13.00 -7.15 -3.36
C THR A 926 -14.42 -7.64 -3.57
N ILE A 927 -14.81 -8.69 -2.83
CA ILE A 927 -16.16 -9.25 -2.84
C ILE A 927 -16.79 -9.05 -1.46
N ASN A 928 -17.69 -8.07 -1.37
CA ASN A 928 -18.45 -7.77 -0.16
C ASN A 928 -19.76 -8.56 -0.07
N GLY A 929 -20.33 -8.99 -1.21
CA GLY A 929 -21.62 -9.66 -1.25
C GLY A 929 -21.98 -10.24 -2.62
N GLY A 930 -23.25 -10.65 -2.78
CA GLY A 930 -23.78 -11.21 -4.04
C GLY A 930 -23.77 -12.74 -4.13
N THR A 931 -24.32 -13.26 -5.22
CA THR A 931 -24.26 -14.68 -5.64
C THR A 931 -23.46 -14.74 -6.94
N ILE A 932 -22.30 -15.36 -6.91
CA ILE A 932 -21.33 -15.37 -8.00
C ILE A 932 -21.07 -16.83 -8.39
N HIS A 933 -21.41 -17.21 -9.62
CA HIS A 933 -21.19 -18.53 -10.20
C HIS A 933 -20.28 -18.38 -11.41
N VAL A 934 -19.14 -19.07 -11.39
CA VAL A 934 -18.10 -18.98 -12.42
C VAL A 934 -17.83 -20.35 -13.03
N ILE A 935 -17.91 -20.42 -14.36
CA ILE A 935 -17.42 -21.53 -15.17
C ILE A 935 -16.40 -20.96 -16.16
N SER A 936 -15.15 -21.38 -16.02
CA SER A 936 -14.00 -20.90 -16.79
C SER A 936 -13.17 -22.06 -17.36
N ARG A 937 -12.45 -21.76 -18.45
CA ARG A 937 -11.61 -22.73 -19.16
C ARG A 937 -10.14 -22.69 -18.71
N ASP A 938 -9.75 -21.60 -18.09
CA ASP A 938 -8.55 -21.45 -17.29
C ASP A 938 -9.00 -21.08 -15.87
N ASP A 939 -8.57 -19.96 -15.32
CA ASP A 939 -8.74 -19.65 -13.91
C ASP A 939 -10.13 -19.11 -13.57
N GLY A 940 -10.60 -19.41 -12.37
CA GLY A 940 -11.90 -18.94 -11.89
C GLY A 940 -11.87 -17.49 -11.44
N ILE A 941 -10.95 -17.19 -10.52
CA ILE A 941 -10.63 -15.84 -10.06
C ILE A 941 -9.11 -15.70 -10.16
N ASN A 942 -8.65 -14.74 -10.95
CA ASN A 942 -7.23 -14.53 -11.21
C ASN A 942 -6.79 -13.14 -10.70
N LEU A 943 -5.67 -13.09 -9.99
CA LEU A 943 -5.01 -11.86 -9.57
C LEU A 943 -3.61 -11.77 -10.20
N GLY A 944 -3.54 -12.08 -11.49
CA GLY A 944 -2.36 -12.01 -12.33
C GLY A 944 -2.33 -10.74 -13.17
N ILE A 945 -1.25 -10.59 -13.93
CA ILE A 945 -1.23 -9.74 -15.11
C ILE A 945 -1.07 -10.67 -16.31
N ASP A 946 -1.74 -10.33 -17.42
CA ASP A 946 -1.70 -11.08 -18.65
C ASP A 946 -0.24 -11.45 -19.02
N SER A 947 -0.02 -12.73 -19.29
CA SER A 947 1.29 -13.37 -19.35
C SER A 947 2.06 -13.08 -20.66
N GLY A 948 1.84 -11.89 -21.24
CA GLY A 948 2.49 -11.37 -22.44
C GLY A 948 3.99 -11.04 -22.31
N ALA A 949 4.57 -11.16 -21.11
CA ALA A 949 5.99 -10.91 -20.86
C ALA A 949 6.73 -12.16 -20.35
N ILE A 950 6.66 -13.27 -21.07
CA ILE A 950 7.63 -14.38 -20.90
C ILE A 950 8.76 -14.20 -21.94
N PRO A 951 9.98 -13.78 -21.54
CA PRO A 951 11.14 -13.86 -22.42
C PRO A 951 11.37 -15.33 -22.84
N PRO A 952 11.83 -15.60 -24.08
CA PRO A 952 12.02 -16.96 -24.56
C PRO A 952 12.88 -17.80 -23.61
N ALA A 953 12.39 -19.00 -23.28
CA ALA A 953 13.06 -19.92 -22.38
C ALA A 953 14.49 -20.23 -22.86
N GLY A 954 15.49 -19.89 -22.04
CA GLY A 954 16.90 -20.15 -22.36
C GLY A 954 17.97 -19.47 -21.50
N GLN A 955 17.62 -18.57 -20.59
CA GLN A 955 18.59 -17.94 -19.68
C GLN A 955 18.48 -18.52 -18.26
N PRO A 956 19.53 -19.22 -17.76
CA PRO A 956 19.61 -19.59 -16.35
C PRO A 956 19.80 -18.32 -15.51
N GLY A 957 18.80 -17.98 -14.69
CA GLY A 957 18.91 -16.90 -13.68
C GLY A 957 17.79 -15.85 -13.66
N ALA A 958 16.84 -15.86 -14.58
CA ALA A 958 15.78 -14.84 -14.67
C ALA A 958 14.42 -15.30 -14.10
N ARG A 959 14.40 -15.90 -12.90
CA ARG A 959 13.15 -16.38 -12.23
C ARG A 959 12.99 -15.86 -10.80
N PHE A 960 13.27 -14.58 -10.57
CA PHE A 960 12.95 -13.91 -9.31
C PHE A 960 12.52 -12.47 -9.61
N SER A 961 11.30 -12.31 -10.12
CA SER A 961 10.56 -11.08 -9.90
C SER A 961 9.86 -11.25 -8.56
N ILE A 962 10.19 -10.40 -7.60
CA ILE A 962 9.53 -10.30 -6.30
C ILE A 962 8.06 -9.99 -6.57
N TYR A 963 7.16 -10.78 -5.95
CA TYR A 963 5.73 -10.48 -5.88
C TYR A 963 5.57 -9.06 -5.32
N SER A 964 5.02 -8.14 -6.11
CA SER A 964 4.74 -6.80 -5.61
C SER A 964 3.58 -6.88 -4.62
N GLY A 965 3.61 -6.06 -3.57
CA GLY A 965 2.53 -5.97 -2.59
C GLY A 965 1.27 -5.30 -3.13
N ASP A 966 0.96 -5.48 -4.41
CA ASP A 966 -0.14 -4.80 -5.11
C ASP A 966 -1.30 -5.73 -5.46
N TYR A 967 -1.18 -7.05 -5.19
CA TYR A 967 -2.19 -8.05 -5.50
C TYR A 967 -2.95 -8.52 -4.26
N TYR A 968 -4.28 -8.35 -4.24
CA TYR A 968 -5.11 -8.74 -3.10
C TYR A 968 -6.51 -9.21 -3.47
N LEU A 969 -6.90 -10.36 -2.90
CA LEU A 969 -8.29 -10.84 -2.94
C LEU A 969 -8.93 -10.68 -1.56
N TYR A 970 -9.90 -9.79 -1.44
CA TYR A 970 -10.71 -9.62 -0.22
C TYR A 970 -12.07 -10.29 -0.39
N ILE A 971 -12.38 -11.28 0.44
CA ILE A 971 -13.70 -11.92 0.49
C ILE A 971 -14.35 -11.60 1.84
N ASN A 972 -15.18 -10.56 1.85
CA ASN A 972 -15.89 -10.11 3.06
C ASN A 972 -17.28 -10.75 3.19
N GLY A 973 -17.86 -11.24 2.08
CA GLY A 973 -19.20 -11.83 2.04
C GLY A 973 -19.52 -12.56 0.74
N GLY A 974 -20.82 -12.82 0.52
CA GLY A 974 -21.34 -13.43 -0.73
C GLY A 974 -21.38 -14.96 -0.75
N TYR A 975 -22.04 -15.50 -1.78
CA TYR A 975 -22.04 -16.93 -2.15
C TYR A 975 -21.28 -17.08 -3.46
N ILE A 976 -20.12 -17.72 -3.42
CA ILE A 976 -19.17 -17.81 -4.53
C ILE A 976 -19.00 -19.28 -4.89
N TYR A 977 -19.37 -19.65 -6.11
CA TYR A 977 -19.15 -20.97 -6.70
C TYR A 977 -18.23 -20.84 -7.91
N VAL A 978 -17.12 -21.57 -7.89
CA VAL A 978 -16.15 -21.59 -8.98
C VAL A 978 -15.99 -23.00 -9.51
N ASN A 979 -16.08 -23.16 -10.83
CA ASN A 979 -15.87 -24.40 -11.57
C ASN A 979 -14.88 -24.15 -12.71
N ALA A 980 -13.59 -24.09 -12.37
CA ALA A 980 -12.50 -23.74 -13.27
C ALA A 980 -11.78 -25.00 -13.79
N LEU A 981 -11.37 -25.01 -15.07
CA LEU A 981 -10.47 -26.03 -15.60
C LEU A 981 -9.00 -25.73 -15.29
N GLY A 982 -8.66 -24.44 -15.17
CA GLY A 982 -7.47 -23.89 -14.54
C GLY A 982 -7.57 -23.88 -13.03
N ASP A 983 -6.86 -22.95 -12.39
CA ASP A 983 -6.94 -22.74 -10.96
C ASP A 983 -8.31 -22.22 -10.55
N GLY A 984 -8.79 -22.67 -9.39
CA GLY A 984 -10.05 -22.16 -8.86
C GLY A 984 -9.92 -20.68 -8.47
N ILE A 985 -8.99 -20.42 -7.58
CA ILE A 985 -8.52 -19.09 -7.22
C ILE A 985 -7.02 -19.09 -7.47
N ASP A 986 -6.53 -18.27 -8.39
CA ASP A 986 -5.10 -17.99 -8.58
C ASP A 986 -4.80 -16.58 -8.04
N SER A 987 -3.89 -16.50 -7.10
CA SER A 987 -3.46 -15.24 -6.51
C SER A 987 -1.94 -15.14 -6.41
N ASN A 988 -1.38 -14.24 -7.20
CA ASN A 988 0.01 -13.81 -7.05
C ASN A 988 0.25 -12.90 -5.82
N GLY A 989 -0.77 -12.71 -4.98
CA GLY A 989 -0.69 -11.94 -3.74
C GLY A 989 -1.42 -12.60 -2.57
N ALA A 990 -1.92 -11.79 -1.64
CA ALA A 990 -2.57 -12.28 -0.43
C ALA A 990 -4.10 -12.37 -0.62
N VAL A 991 -4.65 -13.51 -0.21
CA VAL A 991 -6.09 -13.71 -0.06
C VAL A 991 -6.48 -13.45 1.40
N VAL A 992 -7.46 -12.58 1.62
CA VAL A 992 -8.01 -12.26 2.94
C VAL A 992 -9.51 -12.54 2.93
N MET A 993 -9.93 -13.57 3.66
CA MET A 993 -11.34 -13.94 3.77
C MET A 993 -11.89 -13.64 5.17
N ASN A 994 -12.74 -12.61 5.24
CA ASN A 994 -13.40 -12.16 6.47
C ASN A 994 -14.83 -12.66 6.62
N GLY A 995 -15.37 -13.33 5.60
CA GLY A 995 -16.72 -13.88 5.57
C GLY A 995 -17.00 -14.62 4.27
N GLY A 996 -18.27 -14.78 3.94
CA GLY A 996 -18.71 -15.40 2.69
C GLY A 996 -18.79 -16.94 2.71
N PHE A 997 -19.34 -17.48 1.63
CA PHE A 997 -19.54 -18.91 1.38
C PHE A 997 -18.91 -19.26 0.03
N VAL A 998 -17.72 -19.86 0.06
CA VAL A 998 -16.90 -20.15 -1.11
C VAL A 998 -16.87 -21.65 -1.37
N ILE A 999 -17.26 -22.05 -2.57
CA ILE A 999 -17.13 -23.40 -3.10
C ILE A 999 -16.26 -23.32 -4.35
N VAL A 1000 -15.18 -24.11 -4.37
CA VAL A 1000 -14.36 -24.31 -5.55
C VAL A 1000 -14.44 -25.78 -5.95
N ASP A 1001 -15.06 -26.05 -7.09
CA ASP A 1001 -15.02 -27.34 -7.77
C ASP A 1001 -13.90 -27.30 -8.82
N GLY A 1002 -12.68 -27.38 -8.30
CA GLY A 1002 -11.45 -27.03 -8.99
C GLY A 1002 -10.96 -28.08 -10.00
N PRO A 1003 -9.71 -27.92 -10.45
CA PRO A 1003 -9.17 -28.66 -11.58
C PRO A 1003 -8.83 -30.11 -11.24
N SER A 1004 -8.65 -30.90 -12.30
CA SER A 1004 -8.15 -32.28 -12.19
C SER A 1004 -6.69 -32.46 -12.65
N SER A 1005 -6.07 -31.39 -13.13
CA SER A 1005 -4.66 -31.34 -13.54
C SER A 1005 -3.77 -31.08 -12.34
N ASP A 1006 -2.66 -31.80 -12.20
CA ASP A 1006 -1.70 -31.60 -11.11
C ASP A 1006 -0.86 -30.32 -11.25
N MET A 1007 -0.89 -29.66 -12.41
CA MET A 1007 -0.25 -28.35 -12.60
C MET A 1007 -1.10 -27.18 -12.11
N ASN A 1008 -2.35 -27.45 -11.74
CA ASN A 1008 -3.33 -26.48 -11.27
C ASN A 1008 -3.85 -26.91 -9.88
N SER A 1009 -4.38 -25.98 -9.11
CA SER A 1009 -4.92 -26.13 -7.77
C SER A 1009 -6.34 -25.58 -7.65
N ALA A 1010 -7.09 -26.06 -6.66
CA ALA A 1010 -8.34 -25.39 -6.30
C ALA A 1010 -8.07 -24.00 -5.68
N LEU A 1011 -6.94 -23.86 -4.99
CA LEU A 1011 -6.45 -22.62 -4.39
C LEU A 1011 -4.95 -22.52 -4.67
N ASP A 1012 -4.54 -21.56 -5.50
CA ASP A 1012 -3.16 -21.13 -5.67
C ASP A 1012 -3.02 -19.71 -5.12
N HIS A 1013 -2.11 -19.50 -4.19
CA HIS A 1013 -1.93 -18.21 -3.53
C HIS A 1013 -0.55 -18.06 -2.88
N VAL A 1014 -0.08 -16.82 -2.73
CA VAL A 1014 1.13 -16.52 -1.93
C VAL A 1014 0.84 -16.61 -0.43
N ALA A 1015 -0.28 -16.05 0.02
CA ALA A 1015 -0.76 -16.11 1.40
C ALA A 1015 -2.28 -16.16 1.44
N PHE A 1016 -2.87 -16.88 2.39
CA PHE A 1016 -4.33 -16.91 2.55
C PHE A 1016 -4.68 -16.89 4.04
N ASN A 1017 -5.21 -15.75 4.49
CA ASN A 1017 -5.63 -15.51 5.86
C ASN A 1017 -7.17 -15.51 5.96
N MET A 1018 -7.71 -16.41 6.79
CA MET A 1018 -9.15 -16.51 7.05
C MET A 1018 -9.50 -16.13 8.49
N THR A 1019 -10.44 -15.20 8.67
CA THR A 1019 -10.98 -14.88 10.00
C THR A 1019 -12.33 -15.54 10.26
N LYS A 1020 -13.20 -15.62 9.24
CA LYS A 1020 -14.53 -16.26 9.27
C LYS A 1020 -14.92 -16.76 7.88
N GLY A 1021 -16.08 -17.40 7.77
CA GLY A 1021 -16.69 -17.81 6.50
C GLY A 1021 -16.70 -19.33 6.30
N TYR A 1022 -17.18 -19.77 5.15
CA TYR A 1022 -17.30 -21.18 4.79
C TYR A 1022 -16.54 -21.44 3.50
N LEU A 1023 -15.63 -22.43 3.49
CA LEU A 1023 -14.80 -22.79 2.35
C LEU A 1023 -14.86 -24.30 2.11
N VAL A 1024 -15.15 -24.71 0.87
CA VAL A 1024 -14.96 -26.08 0.37
C VAL A 1024 -14.31 -25.98 -1.01
N ALA A 1025 -13.06 -26.43 -1.12
CA ALA A 1025 -12.30 -26.43 -2.36
C ALA A 1025 -11.84 -27.85 -2.67
N VAL A 1026 -12.24 -28.41 -3.81
CA VAL A 1026 -11.83 -29.74 -4.26
C VAL A 1026 -11.00 -29.63 -5.52
N GLY A 1027 -10.03 -30.53 -5.71
CA GLY A 1027 -9.21 -30.51 -6.91
C GLY A 1027 -8.15 -31.60 -6.96
N SER A 1028 -7.11 -31.36 -7.76
CA SER A 1028 -5.89 -32.18 -7.81
C SER A 1028 -5.14 -32.12 -6.47
N ALA A 1029 -4.22 -33.07 -6.23
CA ALA A 1029 -3.35 -33.03 -5.05
C ALA A 1029 -1.94 -32.52 -5.37
N GLY A 1030 -1.61 -32.29 -6.66
CA GLY A 1030 -0.30 -31.86 -7.12
C GLY A 1030 0.16 -30.53 -6.52
N MET A 1031 -0.68 -29.50 -6.64
CA MET A 1031 -0.44 -28.12 -6.21
C MET A 1031 -1.39 -27.65 -5.09
N ALA A 1032 -2.08 -28.59 -4.41
CA ALA A 1032 -3.08 -28.23 -3.41
C ALA A 1032 -2.47 -27.44 -2.23
N LEU A 1033 -3.03 -26.25 -1.98
CA LEU A 1033 -2.68 -25.38 -0.86
C LEU A 1033 -3.89 -25.14 0.05
N PRO A 1034 -3.72 -25.18 1.39
CA PRO A 1034 -4.73 -24.71 2.33
C PRO A 1034 -4.56 -23.21 2.66
N PRO A 1035 -5.57 -22.60 3.31
CA PRO A 1035 -5.36 -21.38 4.08
C PRO A 1035 -4.15 -21.50 5.02
N GLY A 1036 -3.42 -20.41 5.23
CA GLY A 1036 -2.19 -20.37 6.01
C GLY A 1036 -2.40 -20.37 7.52
N ASP A 1037 -1.32 -20.67 8.27
CA ASP A 1037 -1.32 -20.79 9.74
C ASP A 1037 -1.59 -19.48 10.49
N LEU A 1038 -1.52 -18.33 9.81
CA LEU A 1038 -1.90 -17.02 10.35
C LEU A 1038 -3.43 -16.82 10.38
N SER A 1039 -4.21 -17.76 9.83
CA SER A 1039 -5.68 -17.72 9.89
C SER A 1039 -6.22 -17.85 11.32
N ALA A 1040 -7.28 -17.11 11.64
CA ALA A 1040 -7.98 -17.25 12.91
C ALA A 1040 -8.92 -18.47 12.93
N GLN A 1041 -9.52 -18.83 11.79
CA GLN A 1041 -10.39 -20.00 11.65
C GLN A 1041 -9.60 -21.28 11.29
N TYR A 1042 -10.03 -22.45 11.79
CA TYR A 1042 -9.39 -23.73 11.49
C TYR A 1042 -9.68 -24.19 10.06
N SER A 1043 -8.70 -24.80 9.40
CA SER A 1043 -8.84 -25.40 8.07
C SER A 1043 -8.28 -26.82 8.05
N VAL A 1044 -8.76 -27.62 7.09
CA VAL A 1044 -8.32 -29.00 6.88
C VAL A 1044 -7.98 -29.18 5.41
N MET A 1045 -6.80 -29.73 5.12
CA MET A 1045 -6.46 -30.24 3.80
C MET A 1045 -6.33 -31.76 3.86
N LEU A 1046 -7.13 -32.44 3.04
CA LEU A 1046 -7.14 -33.89 2.93
C LEU A 1046 -6.76 -34.31 1.51
N ASN A 1047 -5.58 -34.91 1.40
CA ASN A 1047 -5.11 -35.53 0.16
C ASN A 1047 -5.37 -37.05 0.20
N PHE A 1048 -6.12 -37.53 -0.79
CA PHE A 1048 -6.45 -38.94 -0.95
C PHE A 1048 -5.27 -39.71 -1.54
N ARG A 1049 -5.10 -40.97 -1.09
CA ARG A 1049 -4.06 -41.87 -1.62
C ARG A 1049 -4.25 -42.23 -3.09
N THR A 1050 -5.49 -42.16 -3.57
CA THR A 1050 -5.89 -42.47 -4.95
C THR A 1050 -6.89 -41.42 -5.43
N VAL A 1051 -6.88 -41.12 -6.72
CA VAL A 1051 -7.85 -40.24 -7.36
C VAL A 1051 -9.27 -40.83 -7.21
N ASN A 1052 -10.20 -40.03 -6.71
CA ASN A 1052 -11.62 -40.35 -6.66
C ASN A 1052 -12.30 -39.93 -7.96
N GLN A 1053 -13.25 -40.76 -8.43
CA GLN A 1053 -13.99 -40.47 -9.65
C GLN A 1053 -15.02 -39.36 -9.42
N ALA A 1054 -15.32 -38.59 -10.47
CA ALA A 1054 -16.37 -37.57 -10.46
C ALA A 1054 -17.69 -38.12 -9.90
N GLY A 1055 -18.38 -37.31 -9.11
CA GLY A 1055 -19.64 -37.67 -8.46
C GLY A 1055 -19.51 -38.58 -7.23
N THR A 1056 -18.31 -39.05 -6.87
CA THR A 1056 -18.09 -39.79 -5.62
C THR A 1056 -18.20 -38.83 -4.44
N LEU A 1057 -19.25 -38.99 -3.63
CA LEU A 1057 -19.50 -38.10 -2.49
C LEU A 1057 -18.37 -38.14 -1.48
N ILE A 1058 -18.09 -36.99 -0.88
CA ILE A 1058 -17.32 -36.86 0.34
C ILE A 1058 -18.20 -36.26 1.42
N CYS A 1059 -18.22 -36.90 2.59
CA CYS A 1059 -18.92 -36.37 3.76
C CYS A 1059 -17.97 -36.27 4.94
N VAL A 1060 -17.99 -35.12 5.61
CA VAL A 1060 -17.28 -34.88 6.87
C VAL A 1060 -18.31 -34.75 7.99
N ARG A 1061 -18.14 -35.52 9.07
CA ARG A 1061 -19.03 -35.46 10.24
C ARG A 1061 -18.26 -35.47 11.55
N ALA A 1062 -18.78 -34.78 12.55
CA ALA A 1062 -18.29 -34.87 13.91
C ALA A 1062 -18.54 -36.27 14.49
N SER A 1063 -17.77 -36.64 15.52
CA SER A 1063 -17.87 -37.95 16.19
C SER A 1063 -19.24 -38.25 16.81
N ASN A 1064 -20.04 -37.22 17.10
CA ASN A 1064 -21.42 -37.33 17.57
C ASN A 1064 -22.44 -37.61 16.44
N GLY A 1065 -22.01 -37.69 15.19
CA GLY A 1065 -22.85 -37.94 14.02
C GLY A 1065 -23.37 -36.68 13.30
N THR A 1066 -23.07 -35.48 13.81
CA THR A 1066 -23.43 -34.21 13.14
C THR A 1066 -22.62 -34.05 11.85
N GLU A 1067 -23.31 -33.88 10.73
CA GLU A 1067 -22.71 -33.63 9.43
C GLU A 1067 -22.27 -32.17 9.29
N LEU A 1068 -21.01 -31.95 8.89
CA LEU A 1068 -20.47 -30.61 8.57
C LEU A 1068 -20.79 -30.28 7.10
N PHE A 1069 -20.55 -31.24 6.21
CA PHE A 1069 -21.02 -31.21 4.83
C PHE A 1069 -20.98 -32.57 4.16
N THR A 1070 -21.78 -32.69 3.10
CA THR A 1070 -21.61 -33.67 2.03
C THR A 1070 -21.46 -32.94 0.70
N PHE A 1071 -20.33 -33.17 0.02
CA PHE A 1071 -19.99 -32.57 -1.26
C PHE A 1071 -19.90 -33.63 -2.36
N ARG A 1072 -20.33 -33.27 -3.57
CA ARG A 1072 -20.34 -34.08 -4.79
C ARG A 1072 -19.56 -33.36 -5.88
N PRO A 1073 -18.26 -33.61 -6.00
CA PRO A 1073 -17.42 -33.02 -7.06
C PRO A 1073 -17.94 -33.34 -8.46
N THR A 1074 -17.89 -32.37 -9.37
CA THR A 1074 -18.25 -32.58 -10.78
C THR A 1074 -17.11 -33.20 -11.59
N ARG A 1075 -15.87 -33.12 -11.08
CA ARG A 1075 -14.66 -33.69 -11.69
C ARG A 1075 -14.01 -34.74 -10.80
N GLN A 1076 -13.06 -35.49 -11.37
CA GLN A 1076 -12.19 -36.35 -10.57
C GLN A 1076 -11.35 -35.47 -9.62
N TYR A 1077 -11.12 -35.95 -8.40
CA TYR A 1077 -10.45 -35.17 -7.36
C TYR A 1077 -9.54 -36.06 -6.51
N GLN A 1078 -8.48 -35.46 -5.99
CA GLN A 1078 -7.55 -36.10 -5.06
C GLN A 1078 -7.28 -35.24 -3.83
N SER A 1079 -7.66 -33.96 -3.82
CA SER A 1079 -7.60 -33.10 -2.65
C SER A 1079 -8.97 -32.51 -2.33
N ILE A 1080 -9.18 -32.28 -1.04
CA ILE A 1080 -10.18 -31.34 -0.54
C ILE A 1080 -9.55 -30.47 0.53
N VAL A 1081 -9.76 -29.18 0.42
CA VAL A 1081 -9.49 -28.17 1.43
C VAL A 1081 -10.82 -27.65 1.93
N PHE A 1082 -11.02 -27.58 3.24
CA PHE A 1082 -12.23 -26.99 3.78
C PHE A 1082 -12.00 -26.27 5.09
N SER A 1083 -12.82 -25.26 5.34
CA SER A 1083 -12.88 -24.50 6.59
C SER A 1083 -14.34 -24.14 6.87
N THR A 1084 -14.78 -24.37 8.11
CA THR A 1084 -16.12 -24.02 8.57
C THR A 1084 -16.03 -23.55 10.02
N PRO A 1085 -16.89 -22.62 10.48
CA PRO A 1085 -16.94 -22.20 11.87
C PRO A 1085 -17.21 -23.34 12.86
N GLU A 1086 -17.66 -24.50 12.38
CA GLU A 1086 -17.95 -25.70 13.18
C GLU A 1086 -16.70 -26.53 13.53
N LEU A 1087 -15.53 -26.20 12.97
CA LEU A 1087 -14.26 -26.82 13.34
C LEU A 1087 -13.76 -26.30 14.68
N SER A 1088 -13.36 -27.20 15.57
CA SER A 1088 -12.93 -26.88 16.93
C SER A 1088 -11.66 -27.65 17.33
N LEU A 1089 -10.72 -26.97 17.97
CA LEU A 1089 -9.46 -27.55 18.47
C LEU A 1089 -9.75 -28.74 19.39
N GLY A 1090 -9.02 -29.85 19.18
CA GLY A 1090 -9.17 -31.08 19.96
C GLY A 1090 -10.39 -31.94 19.59
N SER A 1091 -11.27 -31.48 18.68
CA SER A 1091 -12.40 -32.28 18.20
C SER A 1091 -11.98 -33.23 17.07
N THR A 1092 -12.58 -34.43 17.06
CA THR A 1092 -12.34 -35.47 16.06
C THR A 1092 -13.52 -35.59 15.09
N TYR A 1093 -13.19 -35.66 13.80
CA TYR A 1093 -14.12 -35.75 12.69
C TYR A 1093 -13.81 -36.98 11.83
N ASP A 1094 -14.86 -37.56 11.27
CA ASP A 1094 -14.81 -38.72 10.38
C ASP A 1094 -15.06 -38.30 8.94
N VAL A 1095 -14.24 -38.82 8.02
CA VAL A 1095 -14.39 -38.61 6.58
C VAL A 1095 -14.93 -39.89 5.94
N TYR A 1096 -16.00 -39.76 5.16
CA TYR A 1096 -16.61 -40.83 4.39
C TYR A 1096 -16.54 -40.54 2.91
N ILE A 1097 -16.36 -41.61 2.12
CA ILE A 1097 -16.35 -41.57 0.65
C ILE A 1097 -17.45 -42.48 0.12
N GLY A 1098 -18.19 -42.00 -0.88
CA GLY A 1098 -19.35 -42.69 -1.48
C GLY A 1098 -20.63 -42.50 -0.66
N GLY A 1099 -21.51 -43.50 -0.67
CA GLY A 1099 -22.83 -43.39 -0.03
C GLY A 1099 -23.84 -42.62 -0.87
N SER A 1100 -24.87 -42.07 -0.23
CA SER A 1100 -25.92 -41.29 -0.88
C SER A 1100 -26.49 -40.24 0.06
N HIS A 1101 -27.02 -39.13 -0.46
CA HIS A 1101 -27.64 -38.08 0.33
C HIS A 1101 -29.06 -37.80 -0.15
N THR A 1102 -30.03 -37.65 0.76
CA THR A 1102 -31.46 -37.41 0.43
C THR A 1102 -31.83 -35.94 0.26
N GLY A 1103 -30.88 -35.06 0.54
CA GLY A 1103 -31.01 -33.60 0.45
C GLY A 1103 -31.06 -33.01 -0.94
N THR A 1104 -31.14 -31.68 -0.97
CA THR A 1104 -31.06 -30.89 -2.21
C THR A 1104 -29.60 -30.64 -2.54
N LEU A 1105 -29.18 -31.01 -3.75
CA LEU A 1105 -27.85 -30.74 -4.28
C LEU A 1105 -27.86 -29.37 -4.97
N LYS A 1106 -27.00 -28.45 -4.53
CA LYS A 1106 -26.69 -27.19 -5.20
C LYS A 1106 -25.17 -27.01 -5.22
N ASP A 1107 -24.59 -26.79 -6.39
CA ASP A 1107 -23.18 -26.45 -6.55
C ASP A 1107 -22.23 -27.46 -5.89
N GLY A 1108 -22.55 -28.75 -6.05
CA GLY A 1108 -21.83 -29.86 -5.43
C GLY A 1108 -22.17 -30.09 -3.95
N LEU A 1109 -22.70 -29.09 -3.23
CA LEU A 1109 -23.02 -29.21 -1.81
C LEU A 1109 -24.45 -29.68 -1.58
N TYR A 1110 -24.64 -30.66 -0.70
CA TYR A 1110 -25.96 -31.07 -0.23
C TYR A 1110 -26.44 -30.24 0.96
N SER A 1111 -27.71 -29.87 0.96
CA SER A 1111 -28.38 -29.21 2.09
C SER A 1111 -29.77 -29.81 2.36
N GLY A 1112 -30.15 -29.88 3.64
CA GLY A 1112 -31.36 -30.56 4.12
C GLY A 1112 -31.31 -32.08 3.89
N GLY A 1113 -32.11 -32.88 4.60
CA GLY A 1113 -32.09 -34.34 4.46
C GLY A 1113 -31.02 -35.04 5.29
N THR A 1114 -30.56 -36.21 4.84
CA THR A 1114 -29.66 -37.08 5.63
C THR A 1114 -28.68 -37.81 4.74
N TYR A 1115 -27.40 -37.76 5.10
CA TYR A 1115 -26.38 -38.62 4.53
C TYR A 1115 -26.55 -40.08 4.97
N ILE A 1116 -26.61 -40.99 4.00
CA ILE A 1116 -26.51 -42.44 4.19
C ILE A 1116 -25.04 -42.82 3.97
N PRO A 1117 -24.31 -43.20 5.04
CA PRO A 1117 -22.86 -43.30 4.99
C PRO A 1117 -22.32 -44.30 3.96
N GLY A 1118 -21.33 -43.85 3.18
CA GLY A 1118 -20.45 -44.70 2.40
C GLY A 1118 -19.37 -45.38 3.24
N THR A 1119 -18.20 -45.59 2.65
CA THR A 1119 -17.05 -46.17 3.35
C THR A 1119 -16.32 -45.09 4.14
N LYS A 1120 -16.07 -45.33 5.43
CA LYS A 1120 -15.21 -44.46 6.25
C LYS A 1120 -13.79 -44.52 5.70
N TYR A 1121 -13.25 -43.38 5.26
CA TYR A 1121 -11.89 -43.28 4.73
C TYR A 1121 -10.87 -43.09 5.85
N THR A 1122 -11.11 -42.12 6.74
CA THR A 1122 -10.23 -41.82 7.87
C THR A 1122 -10.98 -41.05 8.97
N SER A 1123 -10.29 -40.83 10.10
CA SER A 1123 -10.64 -39.83 11.09
C SER A 1123 -9.47 -38.87 11.27
N PHE A 1124 -9.74 -37.63 11.67
CA PHE A 1124 -8.71 -36.65 12.02
C PHE A 1124 -9.14 -35.81 13.21
N THR A 1125 -8.17 -35.28 13.94
CA THR A 1125 -8.37 -34.38 15.07
C THR A 1125 -7.76 -33.02 14.72
N ILE A 1126 -8.46 -31.93 15.03
CA ILE A 1126 -7.90 -30.59 14.83
C ILE A 1126 -6.81 -30.35 15.87
N THR A 1127 -5.57 -30.15 15.43
CA THR A 1127 -4.40 -29.96 16.31
C THR A 1127 -3.67 -28.63 16.12
N ALA A 1128 -3.90 -27.95 15.00
CA ALA A 1128 -3.31 -26.66 14.65
C ALA A 1128 -4.30 -25.87 13.77
N LYS A 1129 -3.95 -24.63 13.39
CA LYS A 1129 -4.77 -23.80 12.48
C LYS A 1129 -5.01 -24.51 11.15
N VAL A 1130 -3.99 -25.13 10.59
CA VAL A 1130 -4.08 -26.02 9.44
C VAL A 1130 -3.91 -27.48 9.88
N THR A 1131 -4.89 -28.33 9.59
CA THR A 1131 -4.78 -29.79 9.79
C THR A 1131 -4.62 -30.49 8.45
N GLN A 1132 -3.43 -31.04 8.19
CA GLN A 1132 -3.15 -31.76 6.94
C GLN A 1132 -3.21 -33.28 7.11
N ILE A 1133 -3.88 -33.96 6.18
CA ILE A 1133 -4.08 -35.41 6.19
C ILE A 1133 -3.68 -35.98 4.82
N GLY A 1134 -2.76 -36.95 4.81
CA GLY A 1134 -2.16 -37.46 3.58
C GLY A 1134 -0.86 -36.72 3.22
N SER A 1135 -0.10 -37.28 2.29
CA SER A 1135 1.13 -36.64 1.78
C SER A 1135 0.78 -35.45 0.88
N SER A 1136 1.53 -34.36 0.97
CA SER A 1136 1.52 -33.32 -0.07
C SER A 1136 1.96 -33.93 -1.41
N GLY A 1137 1.35 -33.47 -2.51
CA GLY A 1137 1.91 -33.65 -3.85
C GLY A 1137 3.31 -33.02 -3.95
N TRP A 1138 4.02 -33.28 -5.05
CA TRP A 1138 5.42 -32.93 -5.28
C TRP A 1138 5.80 -31.48 -4.93
N PHE A 1139 6.19 -31.21 -3.69
CA PHE A 1139 6.85 -29.97 -3.30
C PHE A 1139 8.35 -30.08 -3.66
N PHE A 1140 8.77 -29.39 -4.73
CA PHE A 1140 10.16 -28.94 -4.81
C PHE A 1140 10.34 -27.84 -3.74
N PRO A 1141 11.27 -28.00 -2.79
CA PRO A 1141 11.59 -26.94 -1.85
C PRO A 1141 12.42 -25.92 -2.61
N PHE A 1142 11.78 -24.89 -3.17
CA PHE A 1142 12.48 -23.63 -3.36
C PHE A 1142 12.30 -22.82 -2.07
N PRO A 1143 13.38 -22.28 -1.48
CA PRO A 1143 13.24 -21.29 -0.42
C PRO A 1143 12.53 -20.08 -1.06
N ARG A 1144 11.28 -19.83 -0.65
CA ARG A 1144 10.61 -18.55 -0.90
C ARG A 1144 10.96 -17.60 0.23
#